data_AF-A0A6J3C502-F1
#
_entry.id   AF-A0A6J3C502-F1
#
_cell.length_a   1.000
_cell.length_b   1.000
_cell.length_c   1.000
_cell.angle_alpha   90.00
_cell.angle_beta   90.00
_cell.angle_gamma   90.00
#
_symmetry.space_group_name_H-M   'P 1'
#
loop_
_entity.id
_entity.type
_entity.pdbx_description
1 polymer ?
#
loop_
_entity_poly.entity_id
_entity_poly.type
_entity_poly.pdbx_seq_one_letter_code
_entity_poly.pdbx_strand_id
1 'polypeptide(L)'
;MWQSAGGGGGHCVAVWEWRGAEGWLPLAPGVSRTLERAHAKRLTRVALADAEPALRGHHVNLRALSMSRELAAGRAATCAVRRALYDRRSPAARGLRWDWAAAESPYEPLPMDVQCRLEEACEAGGTVSFAGWALCAAQRTARRAGLVRPLRRLPQPPYPLAPAPAAAAAAAAASSLHDPPPPPPPERPVQEGHLLGEQPCATSALYVAARVLSTAVGGSDGGVTLSSWFCYCSLDHVQRRCNLYHRDRVVFEFIHYRQTCKNLIFSFLQQDNFINFHFCLDGAEFEYIVVGAGAAGAAAAARLALAGTRVLLVEAGGDPGLISKVPAASMALLGSNLDYQYETISNNVSCLSSENRACRASRGRCLGGSTSINYMMYVRGNPQDFDSLGIEGWSWNDMIPYFLRYEGLTDLSQLPSSSIPYHNTTGTMKIGFFNNSDNSWRSRIIDGFNALNIPYNADVNAISQIGVSQVIGYVYKNQRISTARGYLERNDVKRKLKVAKYTRCTGVIIDDDNVARGITVVHGPFNATLRLYASREVILSAGALVTPQLLMLSGIGPAHHLNEMGIPVRVDLSVGDNMTDHALSLIFIKVERNSSLLKAFFKSFGRIIDFLIDVLFTQGKSHGSIDVTDIIAFVNTQCYDFEKEQLKNNSADCALPTTQFILAYIDKGLIQLGSTFFQQSTGLNRIVTKQLGKINEKYAFLLLSSLVLQPRSSGTVRLASVDPLQAPAIFPNYLSDERDVDEIVRGIRITEQLTETPAFKAVGASLVRLELEGCLSSSQDSAAYWRCYARHLTYSTFHSVGTSALGRVLDTRLRVRGVARLRVADAGALPRLPRGNTAAAVIALGERLADFLLEDNIN
;
A
#
# COMPACT_ATOMS: atom_id res chain seq x y z
N MET A 1 -1.15 23.95 3.71
CA MET A 1 -2.37 24.73 4.05
C MET A 1 -2.83 24.27 5.42
N TRP A 2 -3.51 25.11 6.21
CA TRP A 2 -4.17 24.65 7.44
C TRP A 2 -5.51 23.99 7.11
N GLN A 3 -5.83 22.90 7.83
CA GLN A 3 -7.19 22.39 8.00
C GLN A 3 -7.57 22.45 9.47
N SER A 4 -8.86 22.61 9.74
CA SER A 4 -9.41 23.00 11.04
C SER A 4 -9.40 21.86 12.07
N ALA A 5 -8.89 22.14 13.26
CA ALA A 5 -9.37 21.48 14.47
C ALA A 5 -10.85 21.84 14.72
N GLY A 6 -11.62 20.93 15.32
CA GLY A 6 -13.08 21.08 15.45
C GLY A 6 -13.51 22.12 16.49
N GLY A 7 -14.35 23.07 16.08
CA GLY A 7 -15.04 24.00 16.97
C GLY A 7 -16.16 24.74 16.22
N GLY A 8 -17.31 24.94 16.87
CA GLY A 8 -18.50 25.57 16.27
C GLY A 8 -18.42 27.08 16.00
N GLY A 9 -17.20 27.64 15.90
CA GLY A 9 -16.96 29.05 15.63
C GLY A 9 -16.74 29.31 14.14
N GLY A 10 -17.66 30.03 13.50
CA GLY A 10 -17.53 30.37 12.08
C GLY A 10 -16.26 31.20 11.81
N HIS A 11 -15.27 30.59 11.13
CA HIS A 11 -14.02 31.26 10.77
C HIS A 11 -14.26 32.53 9.93
N CYS A 12 -13.40 33.53 10.08
CA CYS A 12 -13.30 34.65 9.14
C CYS A 12 -12.16 34.43 8.15
N VAL A 13 -12.36 34.83 6.90
CA VAL A 13 -11.27 35.03 5.94
C VAL A 13 -10.59 36.37 6.20
N ALA A 14 -9.29 36.33 6.48
CA ALA A 14 -8.42 37.48 6.30
C ALA A 14 -7.70 37.33 4.94
N VAL A 15 -7.65 38.43 4.17
CA VAL A 15 -6.83 38.53 2.95
C VAL A 15 -5.63 39.41 3.26
N TRP A 16 -4.49 39.08 2.68
CA TRP A 16 -3.17 39.59 3.02
C TRP A 16 -2.43 40.03 1.77
N GLU A 17 -1.52 40.99 1.86
CA GLU A 17 -0.58 41.34 0.80
C GLU A 17 0.87 41.17 1.25
N TRP A 18 1.77 40.99 0.29
CA TRP A 18 3.21 40.90 0.52
C TRP A 18 3.90 42.25 0.27
N ARG A 19 4.58 42.78 1.31
CA ARG A 19 5.34 44.04 1.28
C ARG A 19 6.87 43.85 1.29
N GLY A 20 7.37 42.70 0.87
CA GLY A 20 8.80 42.42 0.84
C GLY A 20 9.36 42.29 2.27
N ALA A 21 10.21 43.23 2.68
CA ALA A 21 10.87 43.19 4.00
C ALA A 21 9.89 43.29 5.19
N GLU A 22 8.76 43.99 5.03
CA GLU A 22 7.69 44.05 6.05
C GLU A 22 6.84 42.75 6.13
N GLY A 23 7.08 41.79 5.23
CA GLY A 23 6.40 40.48 5.23
C GLY A 23 4.96 40.52 4.71
N TRP A 24 4.09 39.71 5.33
CA TRP A 24 2.66 39.63 5.03
C TRP A 24 1.86 40.54 5.97
N LEU A 25 1.20 41.57 5.42
CA LEU A 25 0.26 42.43 6.15
C LEU A 25 -1.20 42.09 5.77
N PRO A 26 -2.15 42.09 6.71
CA PRO A 26 -3.55 41.88 6.40
C PRO A 26 -4.17 43.14 5.77
N LEU A 27 -5.06 42.94 4.80
CA LEU A 27 -5.87 44.01 4.21
C LEU A 27 -6.98 44.42 5.17
N ALA A 28 -7.29 45.73 5.18
CA ALA A 28 -8.24 46.36 6.10
C ALA A 28 -9.58 45.57 6.21
N PRO A 29 -10.24 45.52 7.38
CA PRO A 29 -11.41 44.66 7.59
C PRO A 29 -12.60 44.91 6.63
N GLY A 30 -12.73 46.10 6.04
CA GLY A 30 -13.67 46.34 4.94
C GLY A 30 -13.29 45.53 3.69
N VAL A 31 -12.07 45.73 3.21
CA VAL A 31 -11.46 45.06 2.04
C VAL A 31 -11.50 43.53 2.18
N SER A 32 -11.05 42.97 3.30
CA SER A 32 -11.05 41.51 3.53
C SER A 32 -12.46 40.92 3.43
N ARG A 33 -13.48 41.57 4.01
CA ARG A 33 -14.89 41.12 3.92
C ARG A 33 -15.48 41.25 2.51
N THR A 34 -15.10 42.28 1.75
CA THR A 34 -15.52 42.44 0.35
C THR A 34 -14.91 41.35 -0.53
N LEU A 35 -13.63 41.01 -0.33
CA LEU A 35 -12.95 39.93 -1.06
C LEU A 35 -13.50 38.54 -0.69
N GLU A 36 -13.87 38.31 0.58
CA GLU A 36 -14.57 37.10 1.02
C GLU A 36 -15.95 36.95 0.33
N ARG A 37 -16.75 38.03 0.31
CA ARG A 37 -18.06 38.06 -0.39
C ARG A 37 -17.92 37.84 -1.90
N ALA A 38 -16.90 38.45 -2.52
CA ALA A 38 -16.61 38.29 -3.94
C ALA A 38 -16.18 36.86 -4.28
N HIS A 39 -15.34 36.24 -3.44
CA HIS A 39 -14.95 34.83 -3.57
C HIS A 39 -16.15 33.88 -3.42
N ALA A 40 -17.05 34.13 -2.46
CA ALA A 40 -18.28 33.36 -2.30
C ALA A 40 -19.20 33.46 -3.54
N LYS A 41 -19.24 34.63 -4.19
CA LYS A 41 -19.91 34.86 -5.49
C LYS A 41 -19.09 34.40 -6.71
N ARG A 42 -17.95 33.71 -6.51
CA ARG A 42 -17.03 33.22 -7.56
C ARG A 42 -16.48 34.30 -8.52
N LEU A 43 -16.43 35.56 -8.08
CA LEU A 43 -15.85 36.65 -8.87
C LEU A 43 -14.33 36.47 -9.01
N THR A 44 -13.79 36.79 -10.18
CA THR A 44 -12.37 36.57 -10.52
C THR A 44 -11.50 37.81 -10.30
N ARG A 45 -12.01 39.01 -10.61
CA ARG A 45 -11.38 40.32 -10.38
C ARG A 45 -12.32 41.18 -9.53
N VAL A 46 -11.76 41.90 -8.56
CA VAL A 46 -12.52 42.75 -7.61
C VAL A 46 -11.84 44.11 -7.49
N ALA A 47 -12.54 45.20 -7.75
CA ALA A 47 -12.05 46.55 -7.45
C ALA A 47 -12.14 46.82 -5.95
N LEU A 48 -11.14 47.49 -5.37
CA LEU A 48 -11.08 47.71 -3.92
C LEU A 48 -11.70 49.05 -3.47
N ALA A 49 -11.95 49.95 -4.42
CA ALA A 49 -12.49 51.30 -4.17
C ALA A 49 -13.81 51.31 -3.38
N ASP A 50 -14.67 50.32 -3.61
CA ASP A 50 -15.98 50.18 -2.97
C ASP A 50 -15.89 49.72 -1.50
N ALA A 51 -14.73 49.17 -1.11
CA ALA A 51 -14.46 48.66 0.23
C ALA A 51 -13.56 49.58 1.06
N GLU A 52 -12.74 50.39 0.38
CA GLU A 52 -11.84 51.39 0.95
C GLU A 52 -11.55 52.46 -0.14
N PRO A 53 -12.11 53.68 -0.06
CA PRO A 53 -11.98 54.69 -1.12
C PRO A 53 -10.53 55.08 -1.44
N ALA A 54 -9.62 54.97 -0.48
CA ALA A 54 -8.19 55.18 -0.68
C ALA A 54 -7.55 54.18 -1.67
N LEU A 55 -8.17 53.01 -1.88
CA LEU A 55 -7.70 51.97 -2.79
C LEU A 55 -8.26 52.12 -4.23
N ARG A 56 -8.70 53.31 -4.62
CA ARG A 56 -9.09 53.60 -6.01
C ARG A 56 -7.99 53.18 -7.00
N GLY A 57 -8.37 52.51 -8.09
CA GLY A 57 -7.45 51.93 -9.08
C GLY A 57 -6.79 50.61 -8.68
N HIS A 58 -6.98 50.10 -7.46
CA HIS A 58 -6.48 48.79 -7.03
C HIS A 58 -7.52 47.70 -7.26
N HIS A 59 -7.03 46.54 -7.72
CA HIS A 59 -7.84 45.37 -8.07
C HIS A 59 -7.19 44.09 -7.55
N VAL A 60 -7.97 43.17 -6.97
CA VAL A 60 -7.49 41.83 -6.61
C VAL A 60 -8.01 40.79 -7.60
N ASN A 61 -7.10 39.94 -8.08
CA ASN A 61 -7.42 38.74 -8.84
C ASN A 61 -7.48 37.54 -7.88
N LEU A 62 -8.71 37.08 -7.57
CA LEU A 62 -8.97 36.00 -6.62
C LEU A 62 -8.59 34.61 -7.14
N ARG A 63 -8.30 34.46 -8.45
CA ARG A 63 -7.80 33.21 -9.06
C ARG A 63 -6.27 33.16 -9.10
N ALA A 64 -5.63 34.28 -9.42
CA ALA A 64 -4.16 34.39 -9.49
C ALA A 64 -3.51 34.69 -8.13
N LEU A 65 -4.31 35.07 -7.12
CA LEU A 65 -3.84 35.54 -5.81
C LEU A 65 -2.81 36.67 -5.93
N SER A 66 -3.16 37.68 -6.74
CA SER A 66 -2.39 38.92 -6.88
C SER A 66 -3.28 40.16 -6.74
N MET A 67 -2.71 41.26 -6.27
CA MET A 67 -3.29 42.61 -6.37
C MET A 67 -2.54 43.40 -7.43
N SER A 68 -3.27 44.18 -8.23
CA SER A 68 -2.75 45.08 -9.25
C SER A 68 -3.26 46.51 -9.05
N ARG A 69 -2.38 47.51 -9.19
CA ARG A 69 -2.74 48.92 -9.24
C ARG A 69 -2.59 49.44 -10.67
N GLU A 70 -3.65 50.03 -11.21
CA GLU A 70 -3.59 50.77 -12.46
C GLU A 70 -2.87 52.12 -12.24
N LEU A 71 -1.86 52.39 -13.07
CA LEU A 71 -1.09 53.63 -13.10
C LEU A 71 -1.40 54.38 -14.40
N ALA A 72 -1.29 55.71 -14.39
CA ALA A 72 -1.65 56.56 -15.53
C ALA A 72 -0.86 56.28 -16.83
N ALA A 73 0.27 55.57 -16.76
CA ALA A 73 1.09 55.15 -17.89
C ALA A 73 0.83 53.70 -18.36
N GLY A 74 -0.33 53.11 -18.03
CA GLY A 74 -0.77 51.79 -18.50
C GLY A 74 -0.03 50.57 -17.91
N ARG A 75 1.10 50.76 -17.24
CA ARG A 75 1.84 49.69 -16.54
C ARG A 75 1.20 49.42 -15.18
N ALA A 76 0.71 48.21 -14.96
CA ALA A 76 0.17 47.81 -13.67
C ALA A 76 1.28 47.32 -12.71
N ALA A 77 1.40 47.95 -11.54
CA ALA A 77 2.23 47.42 -10.46
C ALA A 77 1.48 46.26 -9.79
N THR A 78 2.16 45.14 -9.52
CA THR A 78 1.52 43.95 -8.93
C THR A 78 2.25 43.44 -7.70
N CYS A 79 1.51 42.96 -6.71
CA CYS A 79 2.02 42.25 -5.53
C CYS A 79 1.23 40.95 -5.30
N ALA A 80 1.82 40.00 -4.60
CA ALA A 80 1.14 38.77 -4.21
C ALA A 80 0.14 39.04 -3.08
N VAL A 81 -1.04 38.41 -3.14
CA VAL A 81 -1.97 38.33 -2.01
C VAL A 81 -2.09 36.90 -1.50
N ARG A 82 -2.49 36.73 -0.24
CA ARG A 82 -2.73 35.43 0.38
C ARG A 82 -4.07 35.43 1.11
N ARG A 83 -4.73 34.26 1.12
CA ARG A 83 -5.92 34.00 1.94
C ARG A 83 -5.53 33.14 3.14
N ALA A 84 -6.06 33.46 4.32
CA ALA A 84 -5.98 32.59 5.49
C ALA A 84 -7.28 32.66 6.31
N LEU A 85 -7.54 31.62 7.11
CA LEU A 85 -8.74 31.45 7.92
C LEU A 85 -8.36 31.51 9.40
N TYR A 86 -9.13 32.27 10.18
CA TYR A 86 -8.90 32.46 11.62
C TYR A 86 -10.21 32.42 12.39
N ASP A 87 -10.16 32.17 13.71
CA ASP A 87 -11.32 32.42 14.58
C ASP A 87 -11.70 33.91 14.56
N ARG A 88 -13.01 34.20 14.59
CA ARG A 88 -13.57 35.57 14.63
C ARG A 88 -13.07 36.41 15.81
N ARG A 89 -12.63 35.77 16.90
CA ARG A 89 -12.10 36.40 18.10
C ARG A 89 -10.61 36.76 17.98
N SER A 90 -9.89 36.25 16.98
CA SER A 90 -8.46 36.56 16.79
C SER A 90 -8.21 38.07 16.57
N PRO A 91 -7.00 38.59 16.84
CA PRO A 91 -6.65 39.99 16.56
C PRO A 91 -6.67 40.29 15.06
N ALA A 92 -6.21 39.33 14.25
CA ALA A 92 -6.19 39.44 12.80
C ALA A 92 -7.61 39.60 12.22
N ALA A 93 -8.59 38.80 12.69
CA ALA A 93 -9.99 38.97 12.32
C ALA A 93 -10.62 40.28 12.85
N ARG A 94 -10.02 40.89 13.88
CA ARG A 94 -10.45 42.16 14.49
C ARG A 94 -9.67 43.40 14.01
N GLY A 95 -8.74 43.29 13.06
CA GLY A 95 -7.96 44.42 12.55
C GLY A 95 -7.01 45.04 13.58
N LEU A 96 -6.40 44.21 14.43
CA LEU A 96 -5.43 44.61 15.46
C LEU A 96 -4.02 44.13 15.08
N ARG A 97 -2.98 44.82 15.55
CA ARG A 97 -1.57 44.39 15.47
C ARG A 97 -0.90 44.43 16.83
N TRP A 98 0.10 43.58 17.00
CA TRP A 98 1.04 43.60 18.13
C TRP A 98 2.36 44.25 17.69
N ASP A 99 2.84 45.22 18.47
CA ASP A 99 4.17 45.81 18.30
C ASP A 99 5.08 45.38 19.46
N TRP A 100 6.37 45.22 19.19
CA TRP A 100 7.43 44.90 20.16
C TRP A 100 8.50 45.99 20.16
N ALA A 101 9.34 46.01 21.20
CA ALA A 101 10.53 46.85 21.24
C ALA A 101 11.58 46.24 22.17
N ALA A 102 12.85 46.24 21.74
CA ALA A 102 13.98 46.09 22.65
C ALA A 102 14.02 47.26 23.65
N ALA A 103 14.82 47.14 24.71
CA ALA A 103 15.14 48.27 25.58
C ALA A 103 15.62 49.48 24.76
N GLU A 104 15.15 50.67 25.14
CA GLU A 104 15.48 51.98 24.52
C GLU A 104 15.15 52.17 23.02
N SER A 105 14.62 51.13 22.35
CA SER A 105 14.22 51.18 20.94
C SER A 105 12.79 51.69 20.74
N PRO A 106 12.46 52.24 19.54
CA PRO A 106 11.09 52.46 19.11
C PRO A 106 10.33 51.13 18.95
N TYR A 107 8.99 51.21 18.84
CA TYR A 107 8.15 50.03 18.67
C TYR A 107 7.96 49.66 17.20
N GLU A 108 8.32 48.42 16.85
CA GLU A 108 8.15 47.82 15.53
C GLU A 108 6.99 46.81 15.52
N PRO A 109 6.26 46.65 14.41
CA PRO A 109 5.23 45.61 14.31
C PRO A 109 5.87 44.21 14.31
N LEU A 110 5.31 43.27 15.06
CA LEU A 110 5.73 41.86 14.99
C LEU A 110 5.32 41.24 13.65
N PRO A 111 6.14 40.35 13.05
CA PRO A 111 5.70 39.48 11.96
C PRO A 111 4.41 38.74 12.33
N MET A 112 3.41 38.76 11.45
CA MET A 112 2.05 38.32 11.80
C MET A 112 1.92 36.81 12.07
N ASP A 113 2.85 35.99 11.58
CA ASP A 113 2.98 34.57 11.94
C ASP A 113 3.50 34.38 13.37
N VAL A 114 4.40 35.27 13.84
CA VAL A 114 4.81 35.36 15.24
C VAL A 114 3.64 35.83 16.12
N GLN A 115 2.84 36.80 15.65
CA GLN A 115 1.63 37.25 16.37
C GLN A 115 0.61 36.13 16.55
N CYS A 116 0.37 35.30 15.52
CA CYS A 116 -0.53 34.15 15.64
C CYS A 116 -0.05 33.14 16.69
N ARG A 117 1.23 32.77 16.66
CA ARG A 117 1.82 31.81 17.62
C ARG A 117 1.84 32.31 19.06
N LEU A 118 2.01 33.62 19.26
CA LEU A 118 1.93 34.22 20.60
C LEU A 118 0.51 34.12 21.16
N GLU A 119 -0.52 34.48 20.39
CA GLU A 119 -1.91 34.38 20.84
C GLU A 119 -2.35 32.92 21.02
N GLU A 120 -1.98 32.00 20.11
CA GLU A 120 -2.23 30.55 20.24
C GLU A 120 -1.66 29.99 21.56
N ALA A 121 -0.45 30.39 21.94
CA ALA A 121 0.18 29.96 23.19
C ALA A 121 -0.46 30.62 24.42
N CYS A 122 -0.70 31.94 24.39
CA CYS A 122 -1.31 32.65 25.52
C CYS A 122 -2.78 32.25 25.75
N GLU A 123 -3.55 31.88 24.70
CA GLU A 123 -4.89 31.26 24.85
C GLU A 123 -4.81 29.85 25.44
N ALA A 124 -3.76 29.08 25.13
CA ALA A 124 -3.48 27.78 25.75
C ALA A 124 -2.84 27.86 27.16
N GLY A 125 -2.65 29.07 27.71
CA GLY A 125 -1.98 29.30 28.99
C GLY A 125 -0.47 29.02 29.01
N GLY A 126 0.15 28.83 27.83
CA GLY A 126 1.56 28.50 27.67
C GLY A 126 2.47 29.71 27.43
N THR A 127 3.77 29.48 27.58
CA THR A 127 4.85 30.45 27.29
C THR A 127 5.51 30.17 25.95
N VAL A 128 5.74 31.22 25.15
CA VAL A 128 6.60 31.12 23.96
C VAL A 128 8.02 31.55 24.32
N SER A 129 9.00 30.76 23.90
CA SER A 129 10.41 31.11 23.95
C SER A 129 10.97 31.17 22.53
N PHE A 130 11.51 32.33 22.14
CA PHE A 130 12.36 32.47 20.97
C PHE A 130 13.83 32.41 21.42
N ALA A 131 14.78 32.23 20.51
CA ALA A 131 16.17 31.94 20.89
C ALA A 131 16.82 33.07 21.72
N GLY A 132 16.82 32.92 23.05
CA GLY A 132 17.29 33.91 24.04
C GLY A 132 16.20 34.80 24.68
N TRP A 133 14.90 34.61 24.35
CA TRP A 133 13.82 35.54 24.68
C TRP A 133 12.57 34.80 25.18
N ALA A 134 12.12 35.04 26.41
CA ALA A 134 10.90 34.45 26.97
C ALA A 134 9.73 35.45 26.99
N LEU A 135 8.62 35.11 26.31
CA LEU A 135 7.45 36.00 26.12
C LEU A 135 6.12 35.23 26.15
N CYS A 136 5.54 35.04 27.35
CA CYS A 136 4.12 35.35 27.63
C CYS A 136 3.88 35.32 29.15
N ALA A 137 3.13 36.28 29.68
CA ALA A 137 2.48 36.19 30.98
C ALA A 137 1.28 37.15 30.97
N ALA A 138 0.06 36.63 31.08
CA ALA A 138 -1.15 37.44 31.06
C ALA A 138 -1.25 38.27 32.37
N GLN A 139 -0.96 39.57 32.25
CA GLN A 139 -1.20 40.63 33.26
C GLN A 139 -1.14 40.23 34.74
N ARG A 140 0.07 40.06 35.31
CA ARG A 140 0.49 40.71 36.58
C ARG A 140 2.00 40.48 36.85
N THR A 141 2.60 41.45 37.54
CA THR A 141 4.00 41.45 38.05
C THR A 141 5.11 41.00 37.08
N ALA A 142 5.70 41.96 36.36
CA ALA A 142 7.04 41.76 35.78
C ALA A 142 8.12 41.83 36.87
N ARG A 143 9.07 40.88 36.88
CA ARG A 143 10.35 41.01 37.62
C ARG A 143 11.54 40.72 36.69
N ARG A 144 12.30 41.79 36.43
CA ARG A 144 13.59 41.94 35.73
C ARG A 144 14.20 40.70 35.04
N ALA A 145 14.22 40.76 33.70
CA ALA A 145 15.19 40.09 32.84
C ALA A 145 15.71 41.04 31.72
N GLY A 146 16.20 42.21 32.11
CA GLY A 146 17.17 43.03 31.33
C GLY A 146 16.69 43.80 30.09
N LEU A 147 16.12 43.15 29.07
CA LEU A 147 16.36 43.56 27.67
C LEU A 147 15.16 43.97 26.81
N VAL A 148 13.92 43.86 27.28
CA VAL A 148 12.71 44.00 26.42
C VAL A 148 11.62 44.86 27.06
N ARG A 149 10.92 45.68 26.26
CA ARG A 149 9.71 46.39 26.67
C ARG A 149 8.48 45.48 26.52
N PRO A 150 7.41 45.65 27.34
CA PRO A 150 6.19 44.86 27.17
C PRO A 150 5.61 44.99 25.76
N LEU A 151 5.11 43.89 25.19
CA LEU A 151 4.40 43.92 23.92
C LEU A 151 3.15 44.81 24.02
N ARG A 152 2.90 45.65 23.02
CA ARG A 152 1.72 46.51 22.95
C ARG A 152 0.78 46.06 21.84
N ARG A 153 -0.53 46.19 22.06
CA ARG A 153 -1.58 45.82 21.11
C ARG A 153 -2.31 47.09 20.65
N LEU A 154 -2.34 47.34 19.34
CA LEU A 154 -2.91 48.55 18.74
C LEU A 154 -3.94 48.20 17.65
N PRO A 155 -4.92 49.09 17.39
CA PRO A 155 -5.65 49.11 16.12
C PRO A 155 -4.68 49.18 14.95
N GLN A 156 -4.94 48.46 13.86
CA GLN A 156 -4.22 48.73 12.62
C GLN A 156 -4.65 50.10 12.07
N PRO A 157 -3.70 50.94 11.61
CA PRO A 157 -4.04 52.20 10.97
C PRO A 157 -4.79 51.94 9.65
N PRO A 158 -5.54 52.94 9.13
CA PRO A 158 -6.00 52.90 7.75
C PRO A 158 -4.81 52.66 6.81
N TYR A 159 -5.05 51.87 5.76
CA TYR A 159 -4.02 51.29 4.90
C TYR A 159 -3.05 52.36 4.36
N PRO A 160 -1.72 52.23 4.60
CA PRO A 160 -0.75 53.15 4.02
C PRO A 160 -0.63 52.90 2.52
N LEU A 161 -0.96 53.91 1.71
CA LEU A 161 -0.60 53.96 0.30
C LEU A 161 0.92 53.79 0.16
N ALA A 162 1.35 52.64 -0.37
CA ALA A 162 2.76 52.43 -0.64
C ALA A 162 3.25 53.48 -1.66
N PRO A 163 4.32 54.25 -1.37
CA PRO A 163 4.95 55.09 -2.37
C PRO A 163 5.52 54.20 -3.49
N ALA A 164 5.44 54.66 -4.73
CA ALA A 164 6.05 53.95 -5.83
C ALA A 164 7.59 53.95 -5.68
N PRO A 165 8.30 52.86 -6.04
CA PRO A 165 9.76 52.87 -6.04
C PRO A 165 10.26 53.94 -7.03
N ALA A 166 11.06 54.88 -6.53
CA ALA A 166 11.63 55.94 -7.34
C ALA A 166 12.64 55.36 -8.34
N ALA A 167 12.59 55.81 -9.59
CA ALA A 167 13.56 55.43 -10.60
C ALA A 167 14.83 56.28 -10.49
N ALA A 168 15.97 55.63 -10.34
CA ALA A 168 17.31 56.18 -10.60
C ALA A 168 17.96 55.37 -11.73
N ALA A 169 18.79 55.98 -12.57
CA ALA A 169 19.04 55.47 -13.93
C ALA A 169 20.51 55.48 -14.36
N ALA A 170 20.81 54.59 -15.33
CA ALA A 170 21.99 54.56 -16.20
C ALA A 170 23.35 54.25 -15.51
N ALA A 171 24.44 53.91 -16.21
CA ALA A 171 24.66 53.77 -17.67
C ALA A 171 25.74 52.70 -17.98
N ALA A 172 25.78 52.23 -19.24
CA ALA A 172 26.94 51.67 -19.98
C ALA A 172 27.74 50.46 -19.40
N ALA A 173 28.69 49.85 -20.13
CA ALA A 173 28.59 49.06 -21.38
C ALA A 173 30.00 48.56 -21.82
N ALA A 174 30.10 47.25 -22.14
CA ALA A 174 31.12 46.59 -22.99
C ALA A 174 32.61 46.45 -22.55
N SER A 175 33.26 45.43 -23.15
CA SER A 175 34.73 45.13 -23.28
C SER A 175 35.56 44.90 -21.98
N SER A 176 36.79 44.34 -21.93
CA SER A 176 37.60 43.34 -22.71
C SER A 176 38.99 43.20 -22.03
N LEU A 177 39.85 42.16 -22.13
CA LEU A 177 39.89 40.76 -22.64
C LEU A 177 41.24 40.12 -22.19
N HIS A 178 41.36 38.77 -22.15
CA HIS A 178 42.64 38.00 -22.01
C HIS A 178 43.46 38.23 -20.69
N ASP A 179 44.45 37.42 -20.23
CA ASP A 179 44.84 36.00 -20.44
C ASP A 179 45.65 35.46 -19.21
N PRO A 180 46.13 34.18 -19.16
CA PRO A 180 46.41 33.46 -17.89
C PRO A 180 47.91 33.36 -17.44
N PRO A 181 48.48 32.27 -16.83
CA PRO A 181 49.00 32.35 -15.45
C PRO A 181 50.47 31.86 -15.22
N PRO A 182 51.00 31.93 -13.98
CA PRO A 182 52.25 31.26 -13.57
C PRO A 182 52.05 30.00 -12.67
N PRO A 183 53.03 29.06 -12.61
CA PRO A 183 52.94 27.74 -11.94
C PRO A 183 53.46 27.70 -10.47
N PRO A 184 53.27 26.57 -9.73
CA PRO A 184 53.56 26.48 -8.29
C PRO A 184 54.98 25.98 -7.90
N PRO A 185 55.51 26.39 -6.73
CA PRO A 185 56.67 25.81 -6.04
C PRO A 185 56.28 24.76 -4.95
N PRO A 186 57.24 24.01 -4.34
CA PRO A 186 57.02 22.59 -3.99
C PRO A 186 56.95 22.21 -2.49
N GLU A 187 57.05 20.90 -2.22
CA GLU A 187 56.65 20.18 -0.99
C GLU A 187 57.85 19.74 -0.10
N ARG A 188 57.58 19.42 1.19
CA ARG A 188 58.44 18.69 2.19
C ARG A 188 59.57 19.47 2.89
N PRO A 189 60.14 18.98 4.03
CA PRO A 189 59.88 17.73 4.77
C PRO A 189 59.41 17.89 6.25
N VAL A 190 59.35 16.76 6.97
CA VAL A 190 58.82 16.53 8.33
C VAL A 190 59.93 16.30 9.35
N GLN A 191 59.74 16.70 10.63
CA GLN A 191 60.19 16.05 11.90
C GLN A 191 60.00 17.03 13.09
N GLU A 192 59.85 16.65 14.37
CA GLU A 192 59.35 15.44 15.07
C GLU A 192 58.98 15.89 16.52
N GLY A 193 58.02 15.27 17.23
CA GLY A 193 57.50 15.89 18.49
C GLY A 193 56.53 15.08 19.38
N HIS A 194 57.06 14.05 20.04
CA HIS A 194 56.46 13.22 21.11
C HIS A 194 55.57 13.90 22.19
N LEU A 195 54.34 13.38 22.45
CA LEU A 195 53.85 12.73 23.71
C LEU A 195 52.34 12.87 24.03
N LEU A 196 51.77 11.76 24.55
CA LEU A 196 50.62 11.61 25.47
C LEU A 196 49.20 12.13 25.10
N GLY A 197 48.22 11.20 25.19
CA GLY A 197 46.92 11.52 25.83
C GLY A 197 45.62 11.30 25.04
N GLU A 198 44.90 10.23 25.41
CA GLU A 198 43.42 10.13 25.47
C GLU A 198 42.58 10.10 24.15
N GLN A 199 41.66 9.12 24.07
CA GLN A 199 40.57 9.06 23.08
C GLN A 199 39.32 9.79 23.60
N PRO A 200 38.33 10.11 22.74
CA PRO A 200 37.12 9.27 22.78
C PRO A 200 36.30 9.14 21.47
N CYS A 201 35.55 8.02 21.38
CA CYS A 201 34.22 7.80 20.77
C CYS A 201 33.93 8.18 19.29
N ALA A 202 33.27 7.24 18.60
CA ALA A 202 32.59 7.46 17.33
C ALA A 202 31.20 6.79 17.31
N THR A 203 30.17 7.46 16.78
CA THR A 203 28.87 6.85 16.46
C THR A 203 28.28 7.42 15.15
N SER A 204 28.31 6.55 14.15
CA SER A 204 27.52 6.46 12.91
C SER A 204 26.33 7.41 12.68
N ALA A 205 26.22 7.96 11.45
CA ALA A 205 25.17 7.59 10.47
C ALA A 205 24.76 8.74 9.50
N LEU A 206 25.58 9.04 8.47
CA LEU A 206 25.14 9.79 7.27
C LEU A 206 26.17 9.70 6.12
N TYR A 207 26.13 8.63 5.31
CA TYR A 207 27.05 8.49 4.15
C TYR A 207 26.45 7.73 2.94
N VAL A 208 25.20 8.07 2.57
CA VAL A 208 24.56 7.58 1.33
C VAL A 208 24.00 8.76 0.54
N ALA A 209 24.89 9.58 -0.03
CA ALA A 209 24.49 10.70 -0.91
C ALA A 209 25.53 11.15 -1.97
N ALA A 210 26.74 10.57 -2.05
CA ALA A 210 27.69 10.88 -3.13
C ALA A 210 28.85 9.85 -3.30
N ARG A 211 28.63 8.77 -4.07
CA ARG A 211 29.65 8.13 -4.96
C ARG A 211 29.13 6.90 -5.72
N VAL A 212 28.26 7.16 -6.68
CA VAL A 212 28.38 6.55 -8.02
C VAL A 212 28.79 7.74 -8.88
N LEU A 213 30.03 7.88 -9.38
CA LEU A 213 30.95 6.85 -9.91
C LEU A 213 32.40 6.96 -9.36
N SER A 214 33.00 5.83 -8.95
CA SER A 214 34.37 5.39 -9.36
C SER A 214 34.81 4.05 -8.73
N THR A 215 34.45 2.95 -9.39
CA THR A 215 35.21 1.68 -9.54
C THR A 215 36.12 1.12 -8.41
N ALA A 216 35.64 0.00 -7.83
CA ALA A 216 36.33 -1.31 -7.67
C ALA A 216 37.36 -1.59 -6.52
N VAL A 217 37.31 -2.86 -6.06
CA VAL A 217 38.22 -3.60 -5.11
C VAL A 217 38.19 -3.11 -3.64
N GLY A 218 38.13 -3.96 -2.59
CA GLY A 218 37.89 -5.42 -2.47
C GLY A 218 38.34 -6.01 -1.10
N GLY A 219 37.66 -7.04 -0.58
CA GLY A 219 37.96 -7.73 0.72
C GLY A 219 37.18 -7.19 1.95
N SER A 220 36.63 -7.96 2.92
CA SER A 220 37.07 -9.14 3.73
C SER A 220 37.84 -8.75 5.01
N ASP A 221 37.56 -9.19 6.25
CA ASP A 221 36.54 -10.09 6.84
C ASP A 221 36.36 -9.84 8.36
N GLY A 222 35.28 -10.36 8.97
CA GLY A 222 35.11 -10.54 10.45
C GLY A 222 34.83 -9.27 11.28
N GLY A 223 34.30 -9.32 12.51
CA GLY A 223 33.80 -10.42 13.36
C GLY A 223 33.04 -9.83 14.59
N VAL A 224 32.25 -10.62 15.34
CA VAL A 224 31.23 -10.10 16.29
C VAL A 224 31.54 -10.46 17.76
N THR A 225 31.32 -9.52 18.70
CA THR A 225 30.63 -9.73 20.01
C THR A 225 30.44 -8.42 20.79
N LEU A 226 29.55 -8.41 21.79
CA LEU A 226 29.20 -7.24 22.61
C LEU A 226 29.81 -7.33 24.03
N SER A 227 30.12 -6.17 24.61
CA SER A 227 29.87 -5.92 26.03
C SER A 227 29.53 -4.44 26.28
N SER A 228 28.69 -4.17 27.27
CA SER A 228 28.20 -2.84 27.65
C SER A 228 29.26 -1.99 28.38
N TRP A 229 29.01 -0.68 28.50
CA TRP A 229 28.72 -0.01 29.79
C TRP A 229 28.26 1.44 29.55
N PHE A 230 27.44 1.99 30.44
CA PHE A 230 26.96 3.38 30.41
C PHE A 230 27.94 4.32 31.11
N CYS A 231 28.20 5.52 30.57
CA CYS A 231 28.51 6.69 31.42
C CYS A 231 28.20 8.03 30.74
N TYR A 232 27.95 9.06 31.55
CA TYR A 232 27.74 10.46 31.14
C TYR A 232 29.07 11.19 30.93
N CYS A 233 29.16 12.03 29.89
CA CYS A 233 30.12 13.15 29.83
C CYS A 233 29.44 14.43 29.31
N SER A 234 29.90 15.59 29.77
CA SER A 234 29.28 16.90 29.51
C SER A 234 29.95 17.66 28.35
N LEU A 235 29.17 18.53 27.70
CA LEU A 235 29.58 19.30 26.51
C LEU A 235 30.68 20.35 26.75
N ASP A 236 30.98 20.71 28.00
CA ASP A 236 31.84 21.87 28.33
C ASP A 236 33.33 21.66 27.96
N HIS A 237 33.78 20.41 27.87
CA HIS A 237 35.20 20.11 27.64
C HIS A 237 35.65 20.34 26.19
N VAL A 238 34.74 20.19 25.21
CA VAL A 238 35.02 20.43 23.78
C VAL A 238 35.26 21.92 23.49
N GLN A 239 34.57 22.81 24.23
CA GLN A 239 34.56 24.25 24.00
C GLN A 239 35.95 24.91 24.16
N ARG A 240 36.89 24.30 24.91
CA ARG A 240 38.16 24.94 25.29
C ARG A 240 39.34 24.67 24.35
N ARG A 241 39.35 23.57 23.59
CA ARG A 241 40.47 23.23 22.66
C ARG A 241 40.37 23.88 21.27
N CYS A 242 39.20 24.39 20.87
CA CYS A 242 38.97 24.98 19.54
C CYS A 242 39.22 26.51 19.44
N ASN A 243 39.98 27.10 20.38
CA ASN A 243 40.25 28.55 20.41
C ASN A 243 41.60 28.96 19.79
N LEU A 244 42.31 28.02 19.15
CA LEU A 244 43.52 28.27 18.37
C LEU A 244 43.34 27.68 16.96
N TYR A 245 43.86 28.40 15.96
CA TYR A 245 43.73 28.20 14.51
C TYR A 245 42.34 28.44 13.89
N HIS A 246 42.32 29.45 13.00
CA HIS A 246 41.34 29.82 11.98
C HIS A 246 39.85 29.49 12.20
N ARG A 247 39.10 30.55 12.55
CA ARG A 247 37.65 30.64 12.33
C ARG A 247 37.29 30.58 10.83
N ASP A 248 35.99 30.48 10.58
CA ASP A 248 35.30 30.77 9.30
C ASP A 248 35.14 29.64 8.25
N ARG A 249 35.54 28.39 8.53
CA ARG A 249 35.05 27.21 7.76
C ARG A 249 34.32 26.15 8.57
N VAL A 250 34.80 25.76 9.75
CA VAL A 250 34.20 24.67 10.56
C VAL A 250 32.77 24.98 11.04
N VAL A 251 32.45 26.26 11.24
CA VAL A 251 31.11 26.70 11.71
C VAL A 251 30.01 26.37 10.69
N PHE A 252 30.30 26.40 9.39
CA PHE A 252 29.29 26.20 8.35
C PHE A 252 28.80 24.75 8.31
N GLU A 253 29.71 23.78 8.39
CA GLU A 253 29.37 22.36 8.43
C GLU A 253 28.62 21.98 9.71
N PHE A 254 28.99 22.54 10.87
CA PHE A 254 28.29 22.24 12.13
C PHE A 254 26.84 22.75 12.14
N ILE A 255 26.58 23.92 11.54
CA ILE A 255 25.22 24.44 11.33
C ILE A 255 24.48 23.58 10.31
N HIS A 256 25.10 23.20 9.19
CA HIS A 256 24.47 22.32 8.20
C HIS A 256 24.14 20.95 8.77
N TYR A 257 25.02 20.33 9.56
CA TYR A 257 24.75 19.06 10.24
C TYR A 257 23.56 19.18 11.20
N ARG A 258 23.53 20.22 12.03
CA ARG A 258 22.43 20.45 12.99
C ARG A 258 21.10 20.77 12.30
N GLN A 259 21.13 21.46 11.15
CA GLN A 259 19.93 21.77 10.37
C GLN A 259 19.45 20.56 9.55
N THR A 260 20.36 19.77 8.96
CA THR A 260 20.04 18.51 8.28
C THR A 260 19.49 17.48 9.25
N CYS A 261 20.07 17.30 10.43
CA CYS A 261 19.51 16.43 11.48
C CYS A 261 18.11 16.91 11.91
N LYS A 262 17.91 18.22 12.13
CA LYS A 262 16.58 18.77 12.43
C LYS A 262 15.58 18.53 11.29
N ASN A 263 15.99 18.66 10.04
CA ASN A 263 15.12 18.44 8.87
C ASN A 263 14.83 16.95 8.64
N LEU A 264 15.77 16.04 8.93
CA LEU A 264 15.55 14.59 8.95
C LEU A 264 14.55 14.21 10.04
N ILE A 265 14.72 14.76 11.25
CA ILE A 265 13.81 14.54 12.38
C ILE A 265 12.42 15.12 12.05
N PHE A 266 12.33 16.33 11.48
CA PHE A 266 11.05 16.90 11.07
C PHE A 266 10.38 16.12 9.93
N SER A 267 11.12 15.58 8.95
CA SER A 267 10.52 14.76 7.89
C SER A 267 10.09 13.38 8.38
N PHE A 268 10.82 12.77 9.33
CA PHE A 268 10.37 11.58 10.07
C PHE A 268 9.09 11.85 10.87
N LEU A 269 8.97 13.01 11.50
CA LEU A 269 7.81 13.42 12.30
C LEU A 269 6.62 13.90 11.45
N GLN A 270 6.83 14.32 10.19
CA GLN A 270 5.79 14.84 9.29
C GLN A 270 5.21 13.84 8.29
N GLN A 271 5.68 12.59 8.26
CA GLN A 271 4.91 11.50 7.63
C GLN A 271 3.64 11.20 8.46
N ASP A 272 2.57 10.74 7.81
CA ASP A 272 1.25 10.39 8.40
C ASP A 272 1.26 9.17 9.36
N ASN A 273 2.38 8.98 10.05
CA ASN A 273 2.66 7.92 11.02
C ASN A 273 2.48 8.43 12.47
N PHE A 274 2.84 9.69 12.74
CA PHE A 274 2.89 10.21 14.12
C PHE A 274 1.56 10.67 14.72
N ILE A 275 0.51 10.89 13.91
CA ILE A 275 -0.79 11.39 14.41
C ILE A 275 -1.59 10.29 15.14
N ASN A 276 -1.22 9.01 15.00
CA ASN A 276 -1.94 7.88 15.63
C ASN A 276 -1.53 7.57 17.09
N PHE A 277 -0.54 8.26 17.66
CA PHE A 277 0.05 7.89 18.97
C PHE A 277 -0.91 7.96 20.18
N HIS A 278 -2.01 8.72 20.11
CA HIS A 278 -2.86 8.97 21.29
C HIS A 278 -3.79 7.83 21.73
N PHE A 279 -3.94 6.75 20.96
CA PHE A 279 -4.79 5.60 21.34
C PHE A 279 -4.07 4.25 21.38
N CYS A 280 -2.81 4.19 20.94
CA CYS A 280 -2.00 2.97 20.93
C CYS A 280 -0.92 3.08 22.02
N LEU A 281 -1.36 3.01 23.28
CA LEU A 281 -0.51 3.04 24.47
C LEU A 281 -0.50 1.65 25.12
N ASP A 282 0.57 1.28 25.82
CA ASP A 282 0.60 0.05 26.61
C ASP A 282 -0.50 0.10 27.69
N GLY A 283 -1.29 -0.96 27.80
CA GLY A 283 -2.48 -1.01 28.66
C GLY A 283 -3.78 -0.46 28.04
N ALA A 284 -3.78 0.06 26.82
CA ALA A 284 -5.00 0.59 26.19
C ALA A 284 -6.05 -0.52 25.93
N GLU A 285 -7.31 -0.25 26.26
CA GLU A 285 -8.41 -1.22 26.19
C GLU A 285 -9.51 -0.80 25.18
N PHE A 286 -9.91 -1.75 24.35
CA PHE A 286 -10.98 -1.66 23.35
C PHE A 286 -12.05 -2.72 23.61
N GLU A 287 -13.22 -2.65 22.98
CA GLU A 287 -14.16 -3.78 23.01
C GLU A 287 -13.61 -4.94 22.17
N TYR A 288 -13.26 -4.63 20.93
CA TYR A 288 -12.73 -5.61 19.97
C TYR A 288 -11.37 -5.18 19.45
N ILE A 289 -10.44 -6.15 19.40
CA ILE A 289 -9.16 -5.99 18.70
C ILE A 289 -9.15 -6.92 17.49
N VAL A 290 -9.03 -6.35 16.30
CA VAL A 290 -8.90 -7.10 15.03
C VAL A 290 -7.45 -7.03 14.55
N VAL A 291 -6.81 -8.18 14.37
CA VAL A 291 -5.41 -8.30 13.97
C VAL A 291 -5.31 -8.62 12.48
N GLY A 292 -4.84 -7.67 11.67
CA GLY A 292 -4.70 -7.77 10.23
C GLY A 292 -5.81 -7.04 9.49
N ALA A 293 -5.46 -5.99 8.74
CA ALA A 293 -6.38 -5.21 7.92
C ALA A 293 -6.63 -5.86 6.54
N GLY A 294 -6.70 -7.19 6.49
CA GLY A 294 -6.85 -7.99 5.28
C GLY A 294 -8.27 -7.99 4.68
N ALA A 295 -8.60 -9.04 3.94
CA ALA A 295 -9.91 -9.18 3.30
C ALA A 295 -11.06 -9.24 4.33
N ALA A 296 -11.01 -10.19 5.26
CA ALA A 296 -12.02 -10.36 6.31
C ALA A 296 -11.93 -9.28 7.40
N GLY A 297 -10.74 -9.08 7.97
CA GLY A 297 -10.53 -8.17 9.10
C GLY A 297 -10.94 -6.71 8.82
N ALA A 298 -10.69 -6.20 7.61
CA ALA A 298 -11.13 -4.86 7.23
C ALA A 298 -12.66 -4.72 7.12
N ALA A 299 -13.35 -5.76 6.62
CA ALA A 299 -14.81 -5.79 6.55
C ALA A 299 -15.42 -5.88 7.96
N ALA A 300 -14.96 -6.82 8.78
CA ALA A 300 -15.43 -7.01 10.14
C ALA A 300 -15.22 -5.77 11.02
N ALA A 301 -14.00 -5.20 11.05
CA ALA A 301 -13.69 -4.03 11.84
C ALA A 301 -14.52 -2.80 11.43
N ALA A 302 -14.77 -2.62 10.12
CA ALA A 302 -15.62 -1.55 9.63
C ALA A 302 -17.10 -1.73 10.02
N ARG A 303 -17.65 -2.95 9.91
CA ARG A 303 -19.03 -3.28 10.32
C ARG A 303 -19.24 -3.07 11.82
N LEU A 304 -18.35 -3.60 12.65
CA LEU A 304 -18.36 -3.43 14.11
C LEU A 304 -18.26 -1.96 14.54
N ALA A 305 -17.37 -1.19 13.90
CA ALA A 305 -17.25 0.24 14.17
C ALA A 305 -18.50 1.01 13.71
N LEU A 306 -19.09 0.67 12.57
CA LEU A 306 -20.34 1.30 12.10
C LEU A 306 -21.51 1.02 13.07
N ALA A 307 -21.59 -0.17 13.65
CA ALA A 307 -22.54 -0.52 14.72
C ALA A 307 -22.32 0.26 16.03
N GLY A 308 -21.18 0.94 16.20
CA GLY A 308 -20.90 1.85 17.32
C GLY A 308 -19.94 1.32 18.38
N THR A 309 -19.43 0.10 18.22
CA THR A 309 -18.50 -0.54 19.18
C THR A 309 -17.08 0.07 19.10
N ARG A 310 -16.35 0.05 20.22
CA ARG A 310 -14.95 0.52 20.32
C ARG A 310 -14.00 -0.51 19.72
N VAL A 311 -13.75 -0.41 18.41
CA VAL A 311 -12.84 -1.31 17.68
C VAL A 311 -11.44 -0.70 17.49
N LEU A 312 -10.41 -1.50 17.76
CA LEU A 312 -9.06 -1.29 17.24
C LEU A 312 -8.77 -2.29 16.11
N LEU A 313 -8.36 -1.78 14.96
CA LEU A 313 -7.76 -2.57 13.87
C LEU A 313 -6.25 -2.40 13.87
N VAL A 314 -5.50 -3.50 13.89
CA VAL A 314 -4.04 -3.55 13.93
C VAL A 314 -3.50 -4.05 12.60
N GLU A 315 -2.51 -3.36 12.02
CA GLU A 315 -1.88 -3.75 10.75
C GLU A 315 -0.37 -3.53 10.77
N ALA A 316 0.41 -4.54 10.36
CA ALA A 316 1.88 -4.52 10.36
C ALA A 316 2.47 -3.74 9.17
N GLY A 317 1.66 -3.49 8.14
CA GLY A 317 1.97 -2.61 7.01
C GLY A 317 1.49 -1.16 7.18
N GLY A 318 1.70 -0.38 6.12
CA GLY A 318 1.24 1.01 6.00
C GLY A 318 0.01 1.17 5.11
N ASP A 319 -0.25 2.40 4.66
CA ASP A 319 -1.25 2.68 3.63
C ASP A 319 -0.76 2.20 2.24
N PRO A 320 -1.63 1.63 1.39
CA PRO A 320 -1.25 1.20 0.05
C PRO A 320 -0.99 2.40 -0.88
N GLY A 321 0.22 2.48 -1.46
CA GLY A 321 0.68 3.60 -2.28
C GLY A 321 -0.05 3.74 -3.64
N LEU A 322 0.16 4.87 -4.34
CA LEU A 322 -0.57 5.20 -5.59
C LEU A 322 -0.54 4.09 -6.65
N ILE A 323 0.60 3.42 -6.83
CA ILE A 323 0.78 2.32 -7.81
C ILE A 323 -0.23 1.18 -7.56
N SER A 324 -0.58 0.88 -6.31
CA SER A 324 -1.58 -0.14 -5.99
C SER A 324 -2.96 0.17 -6.57
N LYS A 325 -3.30 1.45 -6.78
CA LYS A 325 -4.63 1.87 -7.25
C LYS A 325 -4.81 1.60 -8.75
N VAL A 326 -3.74 1.34 -9.50
CA VAL A 326 -3.76 1.15 -10.95
C VAL A 326 -3.85 -0.35 -11.29
N PRO A 327 -4.91 -0.82 -11.99
CA PRO A 327 -5.09 -2.23 -12.34
C PRO A 327 -3.88 -2.87 -13.06
N ALA A 328 -3.35 -2.22 -14.09
CA ALA A 328 -2.19 -2.70 -14.87
C ALA A 328 -0.91 -2.92 -14.04
N ALA A 329 -0.79 -2.26 -12.87
CA ALA A 329 0.38 -2.39 -12.02
C ALA A 329 0.47 -3.72 -11.24
N SER A 330 -0.56 -4.59 -11.30
CA SER A 330 -0.73 -5.72 -10.38
C SER A 330 0.50 -6.64 -10.28
N MET A 331 1.16 -6.99 -11.39
CA MET A 331 2.38 -7.82 -11.34
C MET A 331 3.58 -7.13 -10.66
N ALA A 332 3.67 -5.80 -10.73
CA ALA A 332 4.75 -5.02 -10.11
C ALA A 332 4.56 -4.80 -8.59
N LEU A 333 3.42 -5.21 -8.03
CA LEU A 333 3.18 -5.18 -6.58
C LEU A 333 3.75 -6.44 -5.90
N LEU A 334 3.89 -7.55 -6.63
CA LEU A 334 4.60 -8.74 -6.17
C LEU A 334 6.10 -8.42 -6.07
N GLY A 335 6.72 -8.72 -4.94
CA GLY A 335 8.12 -8.38 -4.70
C GLY A 335 8.38 -6.92 -4.29
N SER A 336 7.32 -6.12 -4.11
CA SER A 336 7.41 -4.74 -3.62
C SER A 336 7.46 -4.69 -2.08
N ASN A 337 7.64 -3.47 -1.53
CA ASN A 337 7.49 -3.22 -0.10
C ASN A 337 6.05 -3.38 0.44
N LEU A 338 5.07 -3.61 -0.44
CA LEU A 338 3.68 -3.97 -0.08
C LEU A 338 3.44 -5.48 -0.06
N ASP A 339 4.45 -6.31 -0.35
CA ASP A 339 4.44 -7.77 -0.28
C ASP A 339 5.30 -8.22 0.92
N TYR A 340 4.84 -9.21 1.69
CA TYR A 340 5.65 -9.87 2.72
C TYR A 340 6.76 -10.75 2.12
N GLN A 341 6.57 -11.23 0.89
CA GLN A 341 7.56 -12.03 0.15
C GLN A 341 8.01 -13.29 0.91
N TYR A 342 7.07 -14.04 1.50
CA TYR A 342 7.41 -15.27 2.21
C TYR A 342 8.06 -16.28 1.26
N GLU A 343 9.22 -16.80 1.69
CA GLU A 343 9.84 -17.98 1.12
C GLU A 343 9.06 -19.23 1.55
N THR A 344 9.20 -20.31 0.78
CA THR A 344 8.61 -21.61 1.12
C THR A 344 9.66 -22.71 1.06
N ILE A 345 9.49 -23.75 1.87
CA ILE A 345 10.40 -24.88 1.91
C ILE A 345 10.06 -25.81 0.76
N SER A 346 11.06 -26.15 -0.07
CA SER A 346 10.87 -27.02 -1.22
C SER A 346 10.49 -28.43 -0.81
N ASN A 347 9.53 -29.02 -1.52
CA ASN A 347 9.23 -30.46 -1.42
C ASN A 347 10.05 -31.30 -2.41
N ASN A 348 10.96 -30.71 -3.19
CA ASN A 348 11.67 -31.35 -4.32
C ASN A 348 10.76 -32.01 -5.37
N VAL A 349 9.47 -31.66 -5.43
CA VAL A 349 8.50 -32.15 -6.42
C VAL A 349 7.87 -31.01 -7.23
N SER A 350 7.86 -29.78 -6.71
CA SER A 350 7.24 -28.61 -7.36
C SER A 350 8.18 -27.40 -7.37
N CYS A 351 7.89 -26.43 -8.24
CA CYS A 351 8.67 -25.21 -8.42
C CYS A 351 10.17 -25.48 -8.71
N LEU A 352 10.49 -26.59 -9.40
CA LEU A 352 11.87 -27.06 -9.60
C LEU A 352 12.73 -26.12 -10.46
N SER A 353 12.09 -25.24 -11.24
CA SER A 353 12.76 -24.16 -11.98
C SER A 353 12.59 -22.77 -11.37
N SER A 354 12.08 -22.67 -10.13
CA SER A 354 12.11 -21.42 -9.36
C SER A 354 13.47 -21.19 -8.69
N GLU A 355 13.71 -19.98 -8.22
CA GLU A 355 14.86 -19.68 -7.35
C GLU A 355 14.78 -20.53 -6.06
N ASN A 356 15.93 -21.02 -5.59
CA ASN A 356 16.06 -21.95 -4.47
C ASN A 356 15.21 -23.24 -4.55
N ARG A 357 14.67 -23.59 -5.74
CA ARG A 357 13.61 -24.60 -5.93
C ARG A 357 12.38 -24.39 -5.03
N ALA A 358 12.13 -23.14 -4.64
CA ALA A 358 11.09 -22.72 -3.70
C ALA A 358 9.92 -22.05 -4.42
N CYS A 359 8.70 -22.30 -3.96
CA CYS A 359 7.52 -21.62 -4.49
C CYS A 359 7.36 -20.22 -3.85
N ARG A 360 6.89 -19.24 -4.63
CA ARG A 360 6.59 -17.90 -4.12
C ARG A 360 5.32 -17.90 -3.26
N ALA A 361 5.33 -17.28 -2.08
CA ALA A 361 4.15 -17.11 -1.21
C ALA A 361 3.84 -15.63 -0.91
N SER A 362 3.49 -14.86 -1.94
CA SER A 362 3.16 -13.44 -1.80
C SER A 362 1.92 -13.17 -0.94
N ARG A 363 2.01 -12.17 -0.06
CA ARG A 363 0.95 -11.77 0.89
C ARG A 363 1.02 -10.25 1.07
N GLY A 364 -0.12 -9.55 1.03
CA GLY A 364 -0.10 -8.08 1.12
C GLY A 364 0.20 -7.57 2.54
N ARG A 365 1.20 -6.68 2.66
CA ARG A 365 1.65 -6.02 3.89
C ARG A 365 1.26 -4.54 3.90
N CYS A 366 -0.03 -4.27 3.90
CA CYS A 366 -0.61 -2.92 3.95
C CYS A 366 -2.09 -2.99 4.31
N LEU A 367 -2.74 -1.85 4.54
CA LEU A 367 -4.20 -1.79 4.67
C LEU A 367 -4.86 -2.42 3.42
N GLY A 368 -5.82 -3.33 3.65
CA GLY A 368 -6.45 -4.18 2.64
C GLY A 368 -5.77 -5.54 2.46
N GLY A 369 -4.58 -5.74 3.04
CA GLY A 369 -3.75 -6.93 2.88
C GLY A 369 -3.58 -7.31 1.42
N SER A 370 -3.69 -8.62 1.12
CA SER A 370 -3.58 -9.13 -0.25
C SER A 370 -4.58 -8.52 -1.25
N THR A 371 -5.71 -7.94 -0.82
CA THR A 371 -6.66 -7.28 -1.76
C THR A 371 -6.08 -5.98 -2.36
N SER A 372 -5.10 -5.36 -1.69
CA SER A 372 -4.35 -4.22 -2.20
C SER A 372 -3.25 -4.58 -3.21
N ILE A 373 -2.94 -5.87 -3.41
CA ILE A 373 -1.91 -6.34 -4.37
C ILE A 373 -2.36 -7.44 -5.36
N ASN A 374 -3.54 -8.04 -5.20
CA ASN A 374 -4.01 -9.15 -6.05
C ASN A 374 -4.37 -8.74 -7.50
N TYR A 375 -4.78 -9.71 -8.32
CA TYR A 375 -5.29 -9.47 -9.69
C TYR A 375 -6.77 -9.04 -9.78
N MET A 376 -7.39 -8.64 -8.66
CA MET A 376 -8.77 -8.13 -8.57
C MET A 376 -9.91 -9.02 -9.10
N MET A 377 -9.67 -10.23 -9.59
CA MET A 377 -10.72 -11.11 -10.11
C MET A 377 -11.82 -11.39 -9.07
N TYR A 378 -13.10 -11.24 -9.45
CA TYR A 378 -14.27 -11.50 -8.63
C TYR A 378 -14.96 -12.81 -9.07
N VAL A 379 -14.70 -13.89 -8.32
CA VAL A 379 -15.38 -15.17 -8.44
C VAL A 379 -15.75 -15.62 -7.03
N ARG A 380 -17.04 -15.88 -6.77
CA ARG A 380 -17.56 -16.24 -5.42
C ARG A 380 -17.09 -17.63 -4.93
N GLY A 381 -16.93 -18.55 -5.87
CA GLY A 381 -16.89 -20.00 -5.63
C GLY A 381 -18.11 -20.68 -6.25
N ASN A 382 -18.13 -22.01 -6.30
CA ASN A 382 -19.31 -22.76 -6.70
C ASN A 382 -20.25 -22.96 -5.49
N PRO A 383 -21.58 -22.89 -5.62
CA PRO A 383 -22.52 -23.22 -4.54
C PRO A 383 -22.20 -24.54 -3.83
N GLN A 384 -21.86 -25.57 -4.61
CA GLN A 384 -21.55 -26.91 -4.12
C GLN A 384 -20.30 -26.96 -3.21
N ASP A 385 -19.39 -25.98 -3.30
CA ASP A 385 -18.21 -25.90 -2.43
C ASP A 385 -18.59 -25.57 -0.99
N PHE A 386 -19.67 -24.79 -0.80
CA PHE A 386 -20.23 -24.40 0.50
C PHE A 386 -21.17 -25.49 1.03
N ASP A 387 -22.10 -25.96 0.19
CA ASP A 387 -23.04 -27.03 0.56
C ASP A 387 -22.32 -28.34 0.94
N SER A 388 -21.24 -28.67 0.23
CA SER A 388 -20.43 -29.87 0.55
C SER A 388 -19.52 -29.71 1.77
N LEU A 389 -19.51 -28.56 2.48
CA LEU A 389 -18.77 -28.44 3.75
C LEU A 389 -19.35 -29.35 4.83
N GLY A 390 -20.67 -29.55 4.85
CA GLY A 390 -21.36 -30.29 5.91
C GLY A 390 -21.30 -29.61 7.29
N ILE A 391 -20.98 -28.31 7.34
CA ILE A 391 -20.87 -27.52 8.56
C ILE A 391 -22.17 -26.71 8.72
N GLU A 392 -22.82 -26.84 9.88
CA GLU A 392 -24.11 -26.20 10.16
C GLU A 392 -24.04 -24.69 9.91
N GLY A 393 -25.01 -24.20 9.13
CA GLY A 393 -25.11 -22.80 8.77
C GLY A 393 -24.04 -22.31 7.78
N TRP A 394 -23.19 -23.15 7.18
CA TRP A 394 -22.21 -22.72 6.17
C TRP A 394 -22.55 -23.17 4.74
N SER A 395 -23.83 -23.43 4.46
CA SER A 395 -24.33 -23.73 3.11
C SER A 395 -24.23 -22.51 2.18
N TRP A 396 -24.45 -22.72 0.89
CA TRP A 396 -24.57 -21.63 -0.07
C TRP A 396 -25.69 -20.66 0.30
N ASN A 397 -26.84 -21.18 0.75
CA ASN A 397 -27.99 -20.36 1.16
C ASN A 397 -27.68 -19.48 2.37
N ASP A 398 -26.82 -19.92 3.28
CA ASP A 398 -26.35 -19.12 4.41
C ASP A 398 -25.32 -18.06 4.00
N MET A 399 -24.54 -18.33 2.95
CA MET A 399 -23.40 -17.50 2.52
C MET A 399 -23.76 -16.47 1.45
N ILE A 400 -24.72 -16.75 0.56
CA ILE A 400 -25.15 -15.82 -0.51
C ILE A 400 -25.65 -14.45 0.00
N PRO A 401 -26.32 -14.30 1.17
CA PRO A 401 -26.65 -12.98 1.71
C PRO A 401 -25.42 -12.13 2.01
N TYR A 402 -24.31 -12.74 2.45
CA TYR A 402 -23.06 -12.04 2.75
C TYR A 402 -22.29 -11.65 1.48
N PHE A 403 -22.28 -12.51 0.46
CA PHE A 403 -21.76 -12.16 -0.87
C PHE A 403 -22.50 -10.95 -1.46
N LEU A 404 -23.84 -10.99 -1.49
CA LEU A 404 -24.66 -9.91 -2.02
C LEU A 404 -24.58 -8.63 -1.18
N ARG A 405 -24.43 -8.72 0.15
CA ARG A 405 -24.34 -7.56 1.05
C ARG A 405 -23.17 -6.64 0.71
N TYR A 406 -21.99 -7.18 0.46
CA TYR A 406 -20.83 -6.35 0.10
C TYR A 406 -20.78 -6.04 -1.39
N GLU A 407 -21.43 -6.83 -2.25
CA GLU A 407 -21.39 -6.62 -3.69
C GLU A 407 -22.13 -5.34 -4.12
N GLY A 408 -21.40 -4.46 -4.80
CA GLY A 408 -21.97 -3.35 -5.55
C GLY A 408 -21.50 -3.36 -6.99
N LEU A 409 -22.03 -4.28 -7.80
CA LEU A 409 -21.79 -4.32 -9.24
C LEU A 409 -22.32 -3.03 -9.89
N THR A 410 -21.45 -2.31 -10.61
CA THR A 410 -21.77 -0.94 -11.05
C THR A 410 -22.39 -0.83 -12.44
N ASP A 411 -22.45 -1.93 -13.19
CA ASP A 411 -23.08 -2.00 -14.51
C ASP A 411 -23.67 -3.40 -14.74
N LEU A 412 -25.00 -3.46 -14.83
CA LEU A 412 -25.75 -4.68 -15.15
C LEU A 412 -25.99 -4.85 -16.66
N SER A 413 -25.74 -3.84 -17.49
CA SER A 413 -26.06 -3.87 -18.93
C SER A 413 -25.13 -4.76 -19.75
N GLN A 414 -23.97 -5.12 -19.18
CA GLN A 414 -23.03 -6.10 -19.73
C GLN A 414 -23.39 -7.56 -19.38
N LEU A 415 -24.44 -7.80 -18.58
CA LEU A 415 -24.92 -9.13 -18.20
C LEU A 415 -26.23 -9.50 -18.93
N PRO A 416 -26.48 -10.80 -19.21
CA PRO A 416 -27.79 -11.23 -19.69
C PRO A 416 -28.86 -11.07 -18.61
N SER A 417 -30.11 -10.87 -19.01
CA SER A 417 -31.24 -10.67 -18.08
C SER A 417 -31.42 -11.81 -17.07
N SER A 418 -30.97 -13.02 -17.41
CA SER A 418 -30.96 -14.21 -16.54
C SER A 418 -29.92 -14.16 -15.41
N SER A 419 -28.86 -13.36 -15.54
CA SER A 419 -27.85 -13.14 -14.50
C SER A 419 -28.23 -12.06 -13.49
N ILE A 420 -29.06 -11.08 -13.89
CA ILE A 420 -29.40 -9.93 -13.04
C ILE A 420 -29.91 -10.32 -11.63
N PRO A 421 -30.75 -11.35 -11.44
CA PRO A 421 -31.19 -11.78 -10.10
C PRO A 421 -30.07 -12.28 -9.16
N TYR A 422 -28.91 -12.64 -9.70
CA TYR A 422 -27.77 -13.15 -8.94
C TYR A 422 -26.85 -12.05 -8.40
N HIS A 423 -27.19 -10.77 -8.60
CA HIS A 423 -26.31 -9.64 -8.28
C HIS A 423 -26.96 -8.50 -7.48
N ASN A 424 -26.14 -7.80 -6.70
CA ASN A 424 -26.47 -6.54 -6.02
C ASN A 424 -25.61 -5.39 -6.53
N THR A 425 -26.22 -4.21 -6.66
CA THR A 425 -25.56 -2.96 -7.09
C THR A 425 -25.26 -2.02 -5.91
N THR A 426 -25.93 -2.22 -4.78
CA THR A 426 -25.93 -1.30 -3.63
C THR A 426 -24.72 -1.45 -2.72
N GLY A 427 -24.13 -2.65 -2.62
CA GLY A 427 -23.15 -3.02 -1.59
C GLY A 427 -21.82 -2.24 -1.58
N THR A 428 -21.08 -2.41 -0.49
CA THR A 428 -19.92 -1.58 -0.11
C THR A 428 -18.72 -1.68 -1.06
N MET A 429 -18.37 -2.87 -1.55
CA MET A 429 -17.30 -3.07 -2.51
C MET A 429 -17.84 -2.84 -3.92
N LYS A 430 -17.43 -1.75 -4.57
CA LYS A 430 -17.77 -1.52 -5.97
C LYS A 430 -16.93 -2.40 -6.89
N ILE A 431 -17.62 -3.15 -7.74
CA ILE A 431 -17.05 -4.09 -8.71
C ILE A 431 -17.63 -3.83 -10.09
N GLY A 432 -16.94 -4.27 -11.13
CA GLY A 432 -17.36 -4.10 -12.52
C GLY A 432 -16.39 -4.76 -13.48
N PHE A 433 -16.68 -4.67 -14.77
CA PHE A 433 -15.81 -5.23 -15.80
C PHE A 433 -14.56 -4.38 -16.02
N PHE A 434 -13.44 -5.03 -16.33
CA PHE A 434 -12.20 -4.33 -16.70
C PHE A 434 -12.37 -3.56 -18.01
N ASN A 435 -11.98 -2.28 -18.03
CA ASN A 435 -12.01 -1.47 -19.24
C ASN A 435 -10.83 -1.84 -20.15
N ASN A 436 -11.06 -2.76 -21.09
CA ASN A 436 -10.04 -3.31 -21.97
C ASN A 436 -10.54 -3.41 -23.42
N SER A 437 -10.94 -2.27 -24.01
CA SER A 437 -11.47 -2.18 -25.39
C SER A 437 -10.51 -2.71 -26.46
N ASP A 438 -9.21 -2.60 -26.21
CA ASP A 438 -8.16 -2.76 -27.21
C ASP A 438 -7.58 -4.19 -27.25
N ASN A 439 -8.17 -5.14 -26.49
CA ASN A 439 -7.67 -6.50 -26.38
C ASN A 439 -7.97 -7.35 -27.62
N SER A 440 -7.03 -7.33 -28.58
CA SER A 440 -7.05 -8.14 -29.81
C SER A 440 -7.13 -9.66 -29.60
N TRP A 441 -6.94 -10.16 -28.38
CA TRP A 441 -6.96 -11.59 -28.06
C TRP A 441 -8.31 -12.11 -27.58
N ARG A 442 -9.19 -11.25 -27.03
CA ARG A 442 -10.42 -11.70 -26.35
C ARG A 442 -11.32 -12.55 -27.27
N SER A 443 -11.62 -12.06 -28.47
CA SER A 443 -12.42 -12.81 -29.44
C SER A 443 -11.74 -14.12 -29.82
N ARG A 444 -10.48 -14.09 -30.26
CA ARG A 444 -9.71 -15.29 -30.68
C ARG A 444 -9.71 -16.42 -29.66
N ILE A 445 -9.67 -16.09 -28.37
CA ILE A 445 -9.70 -17.07 -27.29
C ILE A 445 -11.11 -17.64 -27.12
N ILE A 446 -12.15 -16.80 -27.15
CA ILE A 446 -13.54 -17.24 -27.16
C ILE A 446 -13.84 -18.11 -28.40
N ASP A 447 -13.42 -17.67 -29.59
CA ASP A 447 -13.58 -18.36 -30.87
C ASP A 447 -12.88 -19.73 -30.86
N GLY A 448 -11.67 -19.81 -30.29
CA GLY A 448 -10.93 -21.06 -30.13
C GLY A 448 -11.61 -22.04 -29.17
N PHE A 449 -12.03 -21.59 -27.99
CA PHE A 449 -12.75 -22.45 -27.04
C PHE A 449 -14.13 -22.89 -27.57
N ASN A 450 -14.85 -22.01 -28.27
CA ASN A 450 -16.08 -22.35 -28.98
C ASN A 450 -15.85 -23.43 -30.04
N ALA A 451 -14.70 -23.42 -30.74
CA ALA A 451 -14.33 -24.46 -31.69
C ALA A 451 -14.05 -25.84 -31.02
N LEU A 452 -13.68 -25.85 -29.74
CA LEU A 452 -13.62 -27.05 -28.88
C LEU A 452 -14.94 -27.30 -28.12
N ASN A 453 -16.06 -26.73 -28.59
CA ASN A 453 -17.40 -26.80 -28.00
C ASN A 453 -17.44 -26.47 -26.48
N ILE A 454 -16.49 -25.67 -25.99
CA ILE A 454 -16.48 -25.10 -24.64
C ILE A 454 -17.15 -23.72 -24.75
N PRO A 455 -18.37 -23.53 -24.20
CA PRO A 455 -19.20 -22.37 -24.52
C PRO A 455 -18.66 -21.07 -23.91
N TYR A 456 -18.97 -19.95 -24.54
CA TYR A 456 -18.95 -18.66 -23.85
C TYR A 456 -20.02 -18.62 -22.74
N ASN A 457 -19.59 -18.32 -21.52
CA ASN A 457 -20.44 -18.08 -20.37
C ASN A 457 -20.31 -16.62 -19.95
N ALA A 458 -21.36 -15.83 -20.15
CA ALA A 458 -21.34 -14.41 -19.83
C ALA A 458 -21.11 -14.09 -18.34
N ASP A 459 -21.36 -15.04 -17.43
CA ASP A 459 -21.31 -14.80 -15.99
C ASP A 459 -20.98 -16.05 -15.16
N VAL A 460 -19.76 -16.06 -14.64
CA VAL A 460 -19.22 -17.12 -13.79
C VAL A 460 -19.81 -17.14 -12.36
N ASN A 461 -20.62 -16.15 -11.97
CA ASN A 461 -21.17 -15.99 -10.61
C ASN A 461 -22.69 -16.26 -10.51
N ALA A 462 -23.33 -16.68 -11.61
CA ALA A 462 -24.77 -16.94 -11.71
C ALA A 462 -25.10 -18.43 -11.96
N ILE A 463 -25.79 -18.74 -13.07
CA ILE A 463 -26.46 -20.04 -13.31
C ILE A 463 -25.48 -21.20 -13.49
N SER A 464 -24.33 -20.96 -14.12
CA SER A 464 -23.31 -21.98 -14.40
C SER A 464 -21.94 -21.36 -14.20
N GLN A 465 -20.98 -22.19 -13.78
CA GLN A 465 -19.58 -21.80 -13.74
C GLN A 465 -18.82 -22.18 -15.02
N ILE A 466 -19.26 -23.24 -15.71
CA ILE A 466 -18.57 -23.81 -16.88
C ILE A 466 -18.58 -22.83 -18.06
N GLY A 467 -17.45 -22.74 -18.78
CA GLY A 467 -17.30 -21.96 -20.01
C GLY A 467 -16.19 -20.91 -19.95
N VAL A 468 -16.08 -20.09 -21.00
CA VAL A 468 -15.19 -18.92 -21.06
C VAL A 468 -15.97 -17.67 -20.66
N SER A 469 -15.48 -16.93 -19.67
CA SER A 469 -16.16 -15.75 -19.12
C SER A 469 -15.30 -14.50 -19.11
N GLN A 470 -15.93 -13.35 -19.38
CA GLN A 470 -15.33 -12.04 -19.09
C GLN A 470 -15.26 -11.83 -17.57
N VAL A 471 -14.12 -11.31 -17.10
CA VAL A 471 -13.85 -11.18 -15.67
C VAL A 471 -14.54 -9.94 -15.11
N ILE A 472 -15.49 -10.14 -14.20
CA ILE A 472 -15.90 -9.13 -13.22
C ILE A 472 -14.72 -8.96 -12.25
N GLY A 473 -14.33 -7.72 -11.97
CA GLY A 473 -13.22 -7.39 -11.08
C GLY A 473 -13.59 -6.40 -9.98
N TYR A 474 -12.78 -6.40 -8.92
CA TYR A 474 -12.71 -5.36 -7.89
C TYR A 474 -12.12 -4.05 -8.47
N VAL A 475 -12.78 -3.49 -9.47
CA VAL A 475 -12.42 -2.27 -10.20
C VAL A 475 -13.62 -1.32 -10.24
N TYR A 476 -13.38 -0.03 -10.02
CA TYR A 476 -14.38 1.03 -10.17
C TYR A 476 -13.72 2.32 -10.63
N LYS A 477 -14.30 2.97 -11.64
CA LYS A 477 -13.72 4.17 -12.30
C LYS A 477 -12.24 3.94 -12.68
N ASN A 478 -11.99 2.79 -13.30
CA ASN A 478 -10.69 2.30 -13.76
C ASN A 478 -9.63 2.07 -12.66
N GLN A 479 -9.99 2.12 -11.38
CA GLN A 479 -9.06 1.88 -10.26
C GLN A 479 -9.40 0.64 -9.43
N ARG A 480 -8.38 0.00 -8.85
CA ARG A 480 -8.52 -1.08 -7.85
C ARG A 480 -9.39 -0.66 -6.67
N ILE A 481 -10.30 -1.54 -6.23
CA ILE A 481 -11.06 -1.44 -4.99
C ILE A 481 -10.65 -2.58 -4.03
N SER A 482 -9.60 -2.33 -3.24
CA SER A 482 -9.23 -3.21 -2.12
C SER A 482 -10.16 -3.00 -0.92
N THR A 483 -10.15 -3.87 0.08
CA THR A 483 -10.99 -3.71 1.28
C THR A 483 -10.62 -2.47 2.10
N ALA A 484 -9.38 -1.99 2.00
CA ALA A 484 -9.02 -0.67 2.49
C ALA A 484 -9.86 0.44 1.82
N ARG A 485 -10.03 0.41 0.50
CA ARG A 485 -10.78 1.43 -0.23
C ARG A 485 -12.29 1.29 -0.09
N GLY A 486 -12.79 0.05 -0.13
CA GLY A 486 -14.22 -0.24 0.00
C GLY A 486 -14.75 0.01 1.41
N TYR A 487 -14.02 -0.42 2.44
CA TYR A 487 -14.44 -0.31 3.84
C TYR A 487 -13.72 0.82 4.59
N LEU A 488 -12.39 0.74 4.71
CA LEU A 488 -11.63 1.56 5.66
C LEU A 488 -11.48 3.04 5.25
N GLU A 489 -11.47 3.35 3.95
CA GLU A 489 -11.39 4.72 3.42
C GLU A 489 -12.72 5.49 3.56
N ARG A 490 -13.85 4.82 3.89
CA ARG A 490 -15.17 5.45 3.96
C ARG A 490 -15.26 6.49 5.10
N ASN A 491 -15.85 7.65 4.81
CA ASN A 491 -15.96 8.76 5.76
C ASN A 491 -16.79 8.45 7.03
N ASP A 492 -17.69 7.48 7.00
CA ASP A 492 -18.43 6.98 8.18
C ASP A 492 -17.56 6.04 9.05
N VAL A 493 -16.84 5.11 8.42
CA VAL A 493 -15.88 4.21 9.09
C VAL A 493 -14.71 4.98 9.71
N LYS A 494 -14.04 5.87 8.94
CA LYS A 494 -12.86 6.64 9.40
C LYS A 494 -13.11 7.54 10.62
N ARG A 495 -14.37 7.89 10.91
CA ARG A 495 -14.74 8.69 12.09
C ARG A 495 -14.94 7.85 13.36
N LYS A 496 -15.17 6.53 13.22
CA LYS A 496 -15.45 5.63 14.34
C LYS A 496 -14.29 4.67 14.65
N LEU A 497 -13.75 4.01 13.61
CA LEU A 497 -12.71 2.98 13.74
C LEU A 497 -11.34 3.57 14.12
N LYS A 498 -10.62 2.91 15.04
CA LYS A 498 -9.20 3.18 15.31
C LYS A 498 -8.32 2.20 14.52
N VAL A 499 -7.24 2.69 13.90
CA VAL A 499 -6.36 1.88 13.03
C VAL A 499 -4.89 2.11 13.38
N ALA A 500 -4.25 1.12 13.98
CA ALA A 500 -2.83 1.10 14.29
C ALA A 500 -2.04 0.50 13.12
N LYS A 501 -1.57 1.37 12.21
CA LYS A 501 -0.63 1.03 11.12
C LYS A 501 0.77 0.75 11.67
N TYR A 502 1.63 0.05 10.91
CA TYR A 502 3.00 -0.30 11.29
C TYR A 502 3.11 -0.95 12.68
N THR A 503 2.15 -1.83 12.98
CA THR A 503 1.95 -2.47 14.29
C THR A 503 1.81 -3.98 14.07
N ARG A 504 2.88 -4.74 14.29
CA ARG A 504 2.87 -6.20 14.12
C ARG A 504 2.43 -6.87 15.41
N CYS A 505 1.33 -7.59 15.39
CA CYS A 505 0.98 -8.51 16.48
C CYS A 505 2.03 -9.62 16.57
N THR A 506 2.39 -9.98 17.80
CA THR A 506 3.41 -10.99 18.11
C THR A 506 2.89 -12.16 18.94
N GLY A 507 1.72 -12.02 19.58
CA GLY A 507 1.04 -13.09 20.31
C GLY A 507 -0.27 -12.62 20.94
N VAL A 508 -1.12 -13.57 21.36
CA VAL A 508 -2.37 -13.32 22.11
C VAL A 508 -2.06 -13.39 23.60
N ILE A 509 -2.60 -12.45 24.37
CA ILE A 509 -2.54 -12.48 25.84
C ILE A 509 -3.69 -13.36 26.33
N ILE A 510 -3.36 -14.53 26.86
CA ILE A 510 -4.29 -15.55 27.35
C ILE A 510 -3.96 -15.81 28.83
N ASP A 511 -4.98 -15.85 29.68
CA ASP A 511 -4.84 -16.15 31.11
C ASP A 511 -5.00 -17.65 31.41
N ASP A 512 -4.94 -18.02 32.69
CA ASP A 512 -4.90 -19.42 33.11
C ASP A 512 -6.26 -20.13 33.00
N ASP A 513 -7.35 -19.36 32.89
CA ASP A 513 -8.70 -19.85 32.53
C ASP A 513 -8.87 -20.05 31.00
N ASN A 514 -7.78 -19.92 30.22
CA ASN A 514 -7.76 -19.91 28.75
C ASN A 514 -8.72 -18.89 28.12
N VAL A 515 -8.80 -17.68 28.70
CA VAL A 515 -9.52 -16.53 28.15
C VAL A 515 -8.56 -15.57 27.46
N ALA A 516 -8.80 -15.25 26.20
CA ALA A 516 -8.07 -14.19 25.51
C ALA A 516 -8.47 -12.81 26.06
N ARG A 517 -7.49 -12.11 26.65
CA ARG A 517 -7.64 -10.78 27.25
C ARG A 517 -7.12 -9.66 26.35
N GLY A 518 -6.28 -9.96 25.36
CA GLY A 518 -5.65 -8.95 24.53
C GLY A 518 -4.60 -9.52 23.59
N ILE A 519 -3.72 -8.65 23.10
CA ILE A 519 -2.57 -9.01 22.25
C ILE A 519 -1.30 -8.27 22.68
N THR A 520 -0.16 -8.88 22.40
CA THR A 520 1.13 -8.19 22.36
C THR A 520 1.40 -7.73 20.93
N VAL A 521 1.91 -6.51 20.78
CA VAL A 521 2.32 -5.92 19.49
C VAL A 521 3.71 -5.30 19.58
N VAL A 522 4.37 -5.24 18.43
CA VAL A 522 5.58 -4.43 18.19
C VAL A 522 5.18 -3.26 17.28
N HIS A 523 5.37 -2.02 17.76
CA HIS A 523 4.88 -0.81 17.12
C HIS A 523 5.99 0.16 16.68
N GLY A 524 5.83 0.71 15.47
CA GLY A 524 6.59 1.86 14.99
C GLY A 524 8.07 1.59 14.68
N PRO A 525 8.84 2.61 14.28
CA PRO A 525 10.22 2.46 13.82
C PRO A 525 11.22 2.05 14.92
N PHE A 526 10.82 2.14 16.19
CA PHE A 526 11.63 1.76 17.35
C PHE A 526 11.26 0.37 17.90
N ASN A 527 10.37 -0.37 17.24
CA ASN A 527 9.89 -1.69 17.67
C ASN A 527 9.41 -1.71 19.14
N ALA A 528 8.65 -0.69 19.56
CA ALA A 528 8.15 -0.61 20.94
C ALA A 528 7.14 -1.73 21.20
N THR A 529 7.40 -2.58 22.19
CA THR A 529 6.48 -3.65 22.60
C THR A 529 5.36 -3.07 23.47
N LEU A 530 4.11 -3.27 23.06
CA LEU A 530 2.91 -2.80 23.76
C LEU A 530 1.93 -3.97 23.98
N ARG A 531 1.20 -3.95 25.08
CA ARG A 531 0.08 -4.85 25.39
C ARG A 531 -1.22 -4.10 25.23
N LEU A 532 -2.13 -4.62 24.43
CA LEU A 532 -3.40 -3.98 24.08
C LEU A 532 -4.55 -4.94 24.43
N TYR A 533 -5.52 -4.47 25.21
CA TYR A 533 -6.54 -5.32 25.82
C TYR A 533 -7.91 -5.22 25.14
N ALA A 534 -8.63 -6.33 25.11
CA ALA A 534 -10.00 -6.43 24.63
C ALA A 534 -10.94 -6.72 25.80
N SER A 535 -11.99 -5.92 25.96
CA SER A 535 -13.04 -6.17 26.96
C SER A 535 -14.09 -7.17 26.46
N ARG A 536 -14.23 -7.32 25.13
CA ARG A 536 -15.10 -8.31 24.46
C ARG A 536 -14.30 -9.39 23.76
N GLU A 537 -13.75 -9.20 22.56
CA GLU A 537 -13.05 -10.30 21.85
C GLU A 537 -11.79 -9.89 21.07
N VAL A 538 -10.86 -10.82 20.93
CA VAL A 538 -9.71 -10.75 20.02
C VAL A 538 -10.04 -11.54 18.75
N ILE A 539 -9.84 -10.91 17.59
CA ILE A 539 -10.07 -11.49 16.27
C ILE A 539 -8.72 -11.55 15.53
N LEU A 540 -8.30 -12.75 15.16
CA LEU A 540 -7.16 -12.96 14.27
C LEU A 540 -7.61 -13.00 12.81
N SER A 541 -7.11 -12.06 12.01
CA SER A 541 -7.37 -11.92 10.57
C SER A 541 -6.05 -11.73 9.79
N ALA A 542 -4.94 -12.26 10.33
CA ALA A 542 -3.59 -12.05 9.80
C ALA A 542 -3.30 -12.87 8.52
N GLY A 543 -4.22 -13.75 8.12
CA GLY A 543 -4.13 -14.58 6.92
C GLY A 543 -3.56 -15.96 7.21
N ALA A 544 -3.87 -16.91 6.31
CA ALA A 544 -3.59 -18.34 6.47
C ALA A 544 -2.13 -18.73 6.78
N LEU A 545 -1.15 -17.85 6.57
CA LEU A 545 0.26 -18.11 6.90
C LEU A 545 0.65 -17.55 8.28
N VAL A 546 0.05 -16.45 8.73
CA VAL A 546 0.46 -15.73 9.96
C VAL A 546 -0.47 -16.01 11.14
N THR A 547 -1.77 -16.18 10.91
CA THR A 547 -2.70 -16.60 11.97
C THR A 547 -2.31 -17.91 12.65
N PRO A 548 -1.91 -19.00 11.95
CA PRO A 548 -1.40 -20.19 12.64
C PRO A 548 -0.09 -19.93 13.41
N GLN A 549 0.79 -19.03 12.92
CA GLN A 549 2.00 -18.62 13.66
C GLN A 549 1.62 -17.95 14.99
N LEU A 550 0.69 -17.00 14.99
CA LEU A 550 0.23 -16.29 16.19
C LEU A 550 -0.46 -17.23 17.19
N LEU A 551 -1.26 -18.19 16.71
CA LEU A 551 -1.88 -19.22 17.55
C LEU A 551 -0.82 -20.11 18.22
N MET A 552 0.12 -20.67 17.44
CA MET A 552 1.18 -21.53 17.99
C MET A 552 2.08 -20.79 18.99
N LEU A 553 2.46 -19.54 18.71
CA LEU A 553 3.21 -18.68 19.65
C LEU A 553 2.43 -18.36 20.93
N SER A 554 1.11 -18.53 20.92
CA SER A 554 0.23 -18.35 22.08
C SER A 554 -0.12 -19.68 22.78
N GLY A 555 0.59 -20.78 22.46
CA GLY A 555 0.37 -22.10 23.04
C GLY A 555 -0.80 -22.89 22.45
N ILE A 556 -1.34 -22.46 21.29
CA ILE A 556 -2.49 -23.09 20.62
C ILE A 556 -2.03 -23.75 19.32
N GLY A 557 -1.91 -25.07 19.30
CA GLY A 557 -1.39 -25.78 18.13
C GLY A 557 -0.90 -27.19 18.44
N PRO A 558 -0.23 -27.86 17.49
CA PRO A 558 0.12 -29.28 17.63
C PRO A 558 1.09 -29.47 18.79
N ALA A 559 0.67 -30.20 19.84
CA ALA A 559 1.39 -30.28 21.11
C ALA A 559 2.86 -30.74 20.95
N HIS A 560 3.13 -31.67 20.03
CA HIS A 560 4.49 -32.10 19.67
C HIS A 560 5.37 -30.92 19.22
N HIS A 561 4.89 -30.16 18.24
CA HIS A 561 5.61 -29.01 17.67
C HIS A 561 5.79 -27.87 18.69
N LEU A 562 4.80 -27.64 19.55
CA LEU A 562 4.93 -26.66 20.63
C LEU A 562 6.00 -27.07 21.65
N ASN A 563 6.02 -28.34 22.05
CA ASN A 563 7.04 -28.89 22.95
C ASN A 563 8.45 -28.84 22.32
N GLU A 564 8.60 -29.17 21.04
CA GLU A 564 9.87 -29.04 20.29
C GLU A 564 10.39 -27.60 20.28
N MET A 565 9.48 -26.62 20.20
CA MET A 565 9.80 -25.19 20.24
C MET A 565 9.93 -24.63 21.67
N GLY A 566 9.76 -25.45 22.72
CA GLY A 566 9.81 -25.02 24.12
C GLY A 566 8.63 -24.14 24.56
N ILE A 567 7.50 -24.18 23.85
CA ILE A 567 6.30 -23.37 24.11
C ILE A 567 5.31 -24.19 24.95
N PRO A 568 4.84 -23.69 26.12
CA PRO A 568 3.80 -24.35 26.90
C PRO A 568 2.51 -24.57 26.10
N VAL A 569 2.06 -25.82 26.03
CA VAL A 569 0.79 -26.19 25.37
C VAL A 569 -0.38 -25.73 26.23
N ARG A 570 -1.19 -24.80 25.71
CA ARG A 570 -2.49 -24.40 26.29
C ARG A 570 -3.64 -25.23 25.73
N VAL A 571 -3.65 -25.46 24.41
CA VAL A 571 -4.63 -26.32 23.73
C VAL A 571 -3.97 -27.04 22.56
N ASP A 572 -4.04 -28.37 22.54
CA ASP A 572 -3.61 -29.18 21.40
C ASP A 572 -4.65 -29.11 20.27
N LEU A 573 -4.27 -28.54 19.13
CA LEU A 573 -5.10 -28.38 17.94
C LEU A 573 -4.22 -28.50 16.69
N SER A 574 -4.78 -28.98 15.58
CA SER A 574 -4.08 -29.11 14.28
C SER A 574 -3.86 -27.76 13.55
N VAL A 575 -3.44 -26.73 14.28
CA VAL A 575 -3.12 -25.39 13.76
C VAL A 575 -1.96 -25.48 12.77
N GLY A 576 -2.12 -24.82 11.63
CA GLY A 576 -1.16 -24.87 10.53
C GLY A 576 -1.31 -26.09 9.60
N ASP A 577 -2.07 -27.12 9.96
CA ASP A 577 -2.26 -28.30 9.12
C ASP A 577 -3.29 -28.09 8.01
N ASN A 578 -3.23 -28.97 6.99
CA ASN A 578 -4.11 -29.00 5.82
C ASN A 578 -4.17 -27.64 5.09
N MET A 579 -3.00 -27.03 4.86
CA MET A 579 -2.90 -25.87 3.99
C MET A 579 -3.18 -26.31 2.55
N THR A 580 -4.17 -25.73 1.88
CA THR A 580 -4.43 -26.00 0.46
C THR A 580 -4.38 -24.68 -0.32
N ASP A 581 -3.76 -24.68 -1.49
CA ASP A 581 -3.66 -23.50 -2.38
C ASP A 581 -3.91 -23.93 -3.84
N HIS A 582 -4.40 -23.00 -4.65
CA HIS A 582 -4.59 -23.16 -6.07
C HIS A 582 -3.25 -23.05 -6.81
N ALA A 583 -2.60 -24.20 -7.00
CA ALA A 583 -1.43 -24.35 -7.86
C ALA A 583 -1.83 -24.45 -9.34
N LEU A 584 -0.98 -23.87 -10.20
CA LEU A 584 -1.03 -24.03 -11.66
C LEU A 584 0.35 -24.36 -12.22
N SER A 585 0.42 -24.70 -13.50
CA SER A 585 1.68 -24.65 -14.27
C SER A 585 1.62 -23.50 -15.27
N LEU A 586 2.71 -22.74 -15.39
CA LEU A 586 2.83 -21.63 -16.34
C LEU A 586 3.03 -22.19 -17.77
N ILE A 587 1.95 -22.31 -18.53
CA ILE A 587 1.99 -22.86 -19.89
C ILE A 587 2.15 -21.74 -20.91
N PHE A 588 3.22 -21.75 -21.70
CA PHE A 588 3.52 -20.73 -22.72
C PHE A 588 3.18 -21.23 -24.13
N ILE A 589 2.34 -20.49 -24.85
CA ILE A 589 2.05 -20.63 -26.29
C ILE A 589 2.80 -19.51 -27.01
N LYS A 590 3.71 -19.85 -27.94
CA LYS A 590 4.28 -18.87 -28.87
C LYS A 590 3.31 -18.57 -29.99
N VAL A 591 3.20 -17.30 -30.38
CA VAL A 591 2.38 -16.85 -31.52
C VAL A 591 3.20 -15.93 -32.44
N GLU A 592 2.93 -16.04 -33.74
CA GLU A 592 3.56 -15.22 -34.76
C GLU A 592 2.88 -13.86 -34.86
N ARG A 593 3.67 -12.78 -34.80
CA ARG A 593 3.17 -11.41 -34.89
C ARG A 593 4.05 -10.60 -35.83
N ASN A 594 3.45 -10.13 -36.94
CA ASN A 594 4.08 -9.26 -37.94
C ASN A 594 4.26 -7.81 -37.43
N SER A 595 4.95 -7.67 -36.31
CA SER A 595 5.38 -6.42 -35.70
C SER A 595 6.91 -6.41 -35.59
N SER A 596 7.56 -5.41 -36.19
CA SER A 596 9.01 -5.22 -36.04
C SER A 596 9.38 -4.91 -34.59
N LEU A 597 10.58 -5.33 -34.16
CA LEU A 597 11.06 -5.10 -32.79
C LEU A 597 11.07 -3.61 -32.43
N LEU A 598 11.40 -2.72 -33.38
CA LEU A 598 11.28 -1.27 -33.22
C LEU A 598 9.85 -0.80 -32.93
N LYS A 599 8.84 -1.31 -33.64
CA LYS A 599 7.42 -0.98 -33.37
C LYS A 599 6.96 -1.52 -32.01
N ALA A 600 7.39 -2.73 -31.63
CA ALA A 600 7.09 -3.31 -30.33
C ALA A 600 7.78 -2.53 -29.18
N PHE A 601 9.02 -2.09 -29.38
CA PHE A 601 9.78 -1.26 -28.45
C PHE A 601 9.11 0.11 -28.26
N PHE A 602 8.84 0.85 -29.34
CA PHE A 602 8.17 2.15 -29.23
C PHE A 602 6.76 2.05 -28.63
N LYS A 603 5.96 1.02 -28.96
CA LYS A 603 4.66 0.79 -28.31
C LYS A 603 4.80 0.48 -26.82
N SER A 604 5.87 -0.20 -26.40
CA SER A 604 6.08 -0.54 -24.99
C SER A 604 6.66 0.62 -24.18
N PHE A 605 7.56 1.41 -24.77
CA PHE A 605 8.04 2.66 -24.18
C PHE A 605 6.92 3.72 -24.08
N GLY A 606 6.07 3.80 -25.12
CA GLY A 606 4.82 4.56 -25.09
C GLY A 606 3.94 4.16 -23.92
N ARG A 607 3.55 2.87 -23.82
CA ARG A 607 2.77 2.34 -22.67
C ARG A 607 3.38 2.64 -21.31
N ILE A 608 4.71 2.63 -21.17
CA ILE A 608 5.37 3.00 -19.90
C ILE A 608 5.20 4.49 -19.61
N ILE A 609 5.34 5.36 -20.61
CA ILE A 609 5.08 6.80 -20.48
C ILE A 609 3.60 7.06 -20.19
N ASP A 610 2.68 6.40 -20.91
CA ASP A 610 1.23 6.53 -20.73
C ASP A 610 0.79 6.05 -19.34
N PHE A 611 1.37 4.95 -18.85
CA PHE A 611 1.19 4.45 -17.47
C PHE A 611 1.72 5.44 -16.43
N LEU A 612 2.92 6.00 -16.62
CA LEU A 612 3.47 7.01 -15.71
C LEU A 612 2.65 8.30 -15.71
N ILE A 613 2.19 8.75 -16.88
CA ILE A 613 1.26 9.88 -17.03
C ILE A 613 -0.06 9.58 -16.32
N ASP A 614 -0.59 8.36 -16.47
CA ASP A 614 -1.83 7.95 -15.81
C ASP A 614 -1.69 7.95 -14.28
N VAL A 615 -0.62 7.34 -13.74
CA VAL A 615 -0.27 7.33 -12.31
C VAL A 615 -0.13 8.75 -11.76
N LEU A 616 0.57 9.65 -12.47
CA LEU A 616 0.93 10.98 -11.97
C LEU A 616 -0.19 12.02 -12.14
N PHE A 617 -0.86 12.06 -13.29
CA PHE A 617 -1.80 13.15 -13.64
C PHE A 617 -3.27 12.76 -13.48
N THR A 618 -3.66 11.51 -13.73
CA THR A 618 -5.07 11.09 -13.54
C THR A 618 -5.28 10.29 -12.24
N GLN A 619 -4.21 9.73 -11.67
CA GLN A 619 -4.17 8.77 -10.56
C GLN A 619 -4.64 7.36 -10.95
N GLY A 620 -4.32 6.88 -12.16
CA GLY A 620 -4.66 5.53 -12.61
C GLY A 620 -6.13 5.37 -13.02
N LYS A 621 -6.69 6.35 -13.71
CA LYS A 621 -8.08 6.35 -14.20
C LYS A 621 -8.16 6.15 -15.73
N SER A 622 -7.03 6.14 -16.44
CA SER A 622 -7.01 5.84 -17.87
C SER A 622 -6.99 4.33 -18.12
N HIS A 623 -6.10 3.59 -17.45
CA HIS A 623 -5.91 2.16 -17.64
C HIS A 623 -6.75 1.32 -16.66
N GLY A 624 -8.01 1.07 -17.03
CA GLY A 624 -8.94 0.24 -16.25
C GLY A 624 -8.82 -1.27 -16.45
N SER A 625 -7.76 -1.72 -17.12
CA SER A 625 -7.43 -3.12 -17.39
C SER A 625 -6.28 -3.59 -16.50
N ILE A 626 -6.25 -4.87 -16.11
CA ILE A 626 -5.05 -5.46 -15.50
C ILE A 626 -3.92 -5.72 -16.51
N ASP A 627 -4.10 -5.38 -17.79
CA ASP A 627 -3.17 -5.53 -18.92
C ASP A 627 -2.63 -6.95 -19.18
N VAL A 628 -3.05 -7.92 -18.38
CA VAL A 628 -2.67 -9.32 -18.40
C VAL A 628 -3.81 -10.18 -18.94
N THR A 629 -5.02 -10.04 -18.40
CA THR A 629 -6.24 -10.69 -18.93
C THR A 629 -7.51 -9.91 -18.58
N ASP A 630 -8.56 -10.12 -19.38
CA ASP A 630 -9.95 -9.73 -19.09
C ASP A 630 -10.92 -10.93 -19.18
N ILE A 631 -10.39 -12.13 -19.37
CA ILE A 631 -11.12 -13.40 -19.49
C ILE A 631 -10.47 -14.52 -18.67
N ILE A 632 -11.29 -15.47 -18.27
CA ILE A 632 -10.93 -16.74 -17.62
C ILE A 632 -11.81 -17.85 -18.22
N ALA A 633 -11.39 -19.11 -18.13
CA ALA A 633 -12.27 -20.23 -18.46
C ALA A 633 -12.32 -21.24 -17.32
N PHE A 634 -13.49 -21.83 -17.09
CA PHE A 634 -13.73 -22.86 -16.09
C PHE A 634 -14.21 -24.12 -16.81
N VAL A 635 -13.50 -25.23 -16.61
CA VAL A 635 -13.70 -26.45 -17.39
C VAL A 635 -13.63 -27.67 -16.47
N ASN A 636 -14.53 -28.63 -16.67
CA ASN A 636 -14.37 -29.97 -16.11
C ASN A 636 -13.58 -30.82 -17.10
N THR A 637 -12.29 -31.02 -16.85
CA THR A 637 -11.40 -31.76 -17.76
C THR A 637 -11.64 -33.27 -17.76
N GLN A 638 -12.36 -33.77 -16.76
CA GLN A 638 -12.72 -35.19 -16.60
C GLN A 638 -13.99 -35.51 -17.43
N CYS A 639 -14.85 -34.51 -17.64
CA CYS A 639 -16.00 -34.57 -18.55
C CYS A 639 -15.71 -34.07 -19.97
N TYR A 640 -14.49 -33.62 -20.28
CA TYR A 640 -14.11 -33.25 -21.65
C TYR A 640 -13.80 -34.51 -22.49
N ASP A 641 -14.44 -34.63 -23.65
CA ASP A 641 -14.27 -35.71 -24.62
C ASP A 641 -13.20 -35.28 -25.64
N PHE A 642 -11.97 -35.78 -25.46
CA PHE A 642 -10.83 -35.44 -26.31
C PHE A 642 -10.96 -35.95 -27.75
N GLU A 643 -11.76 -36.97 -28.03
CA GLU A 643 -11.96 -37.50 -29.39
C GLU A 643 -13.01 -36.70 -30.18
N LYS A 644 -13.95 -36.08 -29.47
CA LYS A 644 -15.06 -35.31 -30.06
C LYS A 644 -14.94 -33.79 -29.86
N GLU A 645 -13.86 -33.36 -29.22
CA GLU A 645 -13.53 -31.96 -28.90
C GLU A 645 -14.73 -31.22 -28.30
N GLN A 646 -15.31 -31.77 -27.22
CA GLN A 646 -16.50 -31.22 -26.56
C GLN A 646 -16.64 -31.61 -25.09
N LEU A 647 -17.45 -30.86 -24.34
CA LEU A 647 -17.87 -31.23 -22.98
C LEU A 647 -19.06 -32.21 -22.98
N LYS A 648 -19.01 -33.22 -22.11
CA LYS A 648 -20.12 -34.13 -21.83
C LYS A 648 -21.13 -33.44 -20.91
N ASN A 649 -22.30 -33.11 -21.43
CA ASN A 649 -23.38 -32.41 -20.70
C ASN A 649 -24.36 -33.38 -20.01
N ASN A 650 -23.89 -34.58 -19.63
CA ASN A 650 -24.73 -35.74 -19.36
C ASN A 650 -24.93 -36.06 -17.87
N SER A 651 -24.29 -35.31 -16.96
CA SER A 651 -24.43 -35.49 -15.50
C SER A 651 -24.21 -34.19 -14.73
N ALA A 652 -24.66 -34.16 -13.47
CA ALA A 652 -24.46 -33.02 -12.56
C ALA A 652 -22.98 -32.79 -12.23
N ASP A 653 -22.16 -33.85 -12.12
CA ASP A 653 -20.73 -33.74 -11.84
C ASP A 653 -19.98 -32.92 -12.91
N CYS A 654 -20.42 -33.00 -14.17
CA CYS A 654 -19.84 -32.25 -15.27
C CYS A 654 -20.09 -30.73 -15.20
N ALA A 655 -21.07 -30.28 -14.40
CA ALA A 655 -21.30 -28.86 -14.14
C ALA A 655 -20.30 -28.26 -13.12
N LEU A 656 -19.54 -29.10 -12.40
CA LEU A 656 -18.51 -28.66 -11.46
C LEU A 656 -17.15 -28.58 -12.17
N PRO A 657 -16.53 -27.40 -12.33
CA PRO A 657 -15.21 -27.31 -12.95
C PRO A 657 -14.14 -27.97 -12.08
N THR A 658 -13.12 -28.50 -12.75
CA THR A 658 -11.94 -29.14 -12.14
C THR A 658 -10.68 -28.30 -12.37
N THR A 659 -10.62 -27.58 -13.50
CA THR A 659 -9.60 -26.56 -13.77
C THR A 659 -10.20 -25.17 -14.00
N GLN A 660 -9.43 -24.14 -13.62
CA GLN A 660 -9.57 -22.79 -14.15
C GLN A 660 -8.37 -22.52 -15.07
N PHE A 661 -8.63 -22.06 -16.28
CA PHE A 661 -7.60 -21.48 -17.12
C PHE A 661 -7.43 -20.01 -16.76
N ILE A 662 -6.24 -19.65 -16.28
CA ILE A 662 -5.79 -18.26 -16.11
C ILE A 662 -4.93 -17.89 -17.31
N LEU A 663 -5.29 -16.77 -17.93
CA LEU A 663 -4.66 -16.28 -19.14
C LEU A 663 -3.72 -15.12 -18.85
N ALA A 664 -2.69 -14.99 -19.70
CA ALA A 664 -1.89 -13.78 -19.81
C ALA A 664 -1.45 -13.57 -21.27
N TYR A 665 -1.09 -12.35 -21.66
CA TYR A 665 -0.37 -12.10 -22.91
C TYR A 665 0.90 -11.28 -22.69
N ILE A 666 1.96 -11.62 -23.40
CA ILE A 666 3.27 -10.97 -23.31
C ILE A 666 3.75 -10.62 -24.72
N ASP A 667 3.95 -9.34 -24.99
CA ASP A 667 4.43 -8.87 -26.29
C ASP A 667 5.88 -9.32 -26.58
N LYS A 668 6.22 -9.38 -27.87
CA LYS A 668 7.54 -9.75 -28.39
C LYS A 668 8.65 -8.85 -27.83
N GLY A 669 9.69 -9.47 -27.28
CA GLY A 669 10.89 -8.85 -26.72
C GLY A 669 10.78 -8.37 -25.27
N LEU A 670 9.59 -8.37 -24.66
CA LEU A 670 9.37 -7.79 -23.33
C LEU A 670 10.10 -8.54 -22.20
N ILE A 671 10.18 -9.88 -22.26
CA ILE A 671 10.92 -10.70 -21.27
C ILE A 671 12.42 -10.45 -21.38
N GLN A 672 12.95 -10.24 -22.59
CA GLN A 672 14.37 -9.98 -22.77
C GLN A 672 14.76 -8.59 -22.25
N LEU A 673 13.97 -7.56 -22.60
CA LEU A 673 14.15 -6.19 -22.13
C LEU A 673 13.94 -6.04 -20.62
N GLY A 674 12.96 -6.75 -20.06
CA GLY A 674 12.57 -6.70 -18.65
C GLY A 674 12.99 -7.92 -17.83
N SER A 675 14.07 -8.62 -18.21
CA SER A 675 14.41 -9.95 -17.66
C SER A 675 14.50 -10.00 -16.13
N THR A 676 15.13 -9.03 -15.48
CA THR A 676 15.17 -8.93 -14.00
C THR A 676 13.77 -8.76 -13.39
N PHE A 677 12.89 -7.97 -14.00
CA PHE A 677 11.52 -7.76 -13.53
C PHE A 677 10.65 -9.01 -13.73
N PHE A 678 10.82 -9.71 -14.86
CA PHE A 678 10.17 -11.00 -15.12
C PHE A 678 10.62 -12.07 -14.12
N GLN A 679 11.93 -12.16 -13.85
CA GLN A 679 12.49 -13.04 -12.83
C GLN A 679 11.94 -12.71 -11.43
N GLN A 680 11.93 -11.43 -11.02
CA GLN A 680 11.40 -11.01 -9.71
C GLN A 680 9.90 -11.29 -9.53
N SER A 681 9.08 -11.06 -10.56
CA SER A 681 7.61 -11.25 -10.49
C SER A 681 7.17 -12.72 -10.62
N THR A 682 7.89 -13.54 -11.39
CA THR A 682 7.59 -14.97 -11.57
C THR A 682 8.34 -15.89 -10.59
N GLY A 683 9.46 -15.45 -10.02
CA GLY A 683 10.35 -16.31 -9.23
C GLY A 683 11.07 -17.39 -10.06
N LEU A 684 11.02 -17.34 -11.40
CA LEU A 684 11.65 -18.33 -12.27
C LEU A 684 13.15 -18.07 -12.41
N ASN A 685 13.95 -19.13 -12.24
CA ASN A 685 15.41 -19.05 -12.25
C ASN A 685 15.98 -18.54 -13.58
N ARG A 686 17.24 -18.09 -13.55
CA ARG A 686 17.90 -17.48 -14.71
C ARG A 686 18.05 -18.41 -15.93
N ILE A 687 17.97 -19.73 -15.75
CA ILE A 687 18.06 -20.70 -16.86
C ILE A 687 16.76 -20.66 -17.68
N VAL A 688 15.61 -20.82 -17.03
CA VAL A 688 14.29 -20.77 -17.69
C VAL A 688 14.01 -19.36 -18.21
N THR A 689 14.27 -18.32 -17.42
CA THR A 689 14.07 -16.92 -17.84
C THR A 689 14.89 -16.58 -19.10
N LYS A 690 16.12 -17.11 -19.24
CA LYS A 690 16.95 -16.92 -20.45
C LYS A 690 16.45 -17.70 -21.66
N GLN A 691 15.85 -18.88 -21.48
CA GLN A 691 15.20 -19.61 -22.59
C GLN A 691 13.96 -18.86 -23.07
N LEU A 692 13.06 -18.48 -22.15
CA LEU A 692 11.85 -17.71 -22.46
C LEU A 692 12.19 -16.37 -23.14
N GLY A 693 13.23 -15.66 -22.68
CA GLY A 693 13.73 -14.43 -23.31
C GLY A 693 14.12 -14.62 -24.79
N LYS A 694 14.99 -15.61 -25.09
CA LYS A 694 15.41 -15.94 -26.47
C LYS A 694 14.24 -16.29 -27.41
N ILE A 695 13.20 -16.92 -26.89
CA ILE A 695 12.01 -17.28 -27.69
C ILE A 695 11.11 -16.04 -27.86
N ASN A 696 10.96 -15.23 -26.81
CA ASN A 696 10.19 -13.98 -26.82
C ASN A 696 10.84 -12.88 -27.70
N GLU A 697 12.15 -12.90 -27.96
CA GLU A 697 12.79 -12.07 -29.00
C GLU A 697 12.17 -12.29 -30.39
N LYS A 698 11.63 -13.49 -30.67
CA LYS A 698 11.07 -13.87 -31.97
C LYS A 698 9.55 -13.87 -31.99
N TYR A 699 8.91 -14.32 -30.91
CA TYR A 699 7.46 -14.53 -30.81
C TYR A 699 6.84 -13.71 -29.68
N ALA A 700 5.55 -13.38 -29.79
CA ALA A 700 4.78 -13.01 -28.60
C ALA A 700 4.35 -14.30 -27.87
N PHE A 701 3.98 -14.19 -26.59
CA PHE A 701 3.38 -15.30 -25.85
C PHE A 701 1.92 -15.03 -25.49
N LEU A 702 1.11 -16.07 -25.60
CA LEU A 702 -0.09 -16.24 -24.78
C LEU A 702 0.26 -17.26 -23.69
N LEU A 703 -0.11 -16.99 -22.45
CA LEU A 703 -0.08 -18.01 -21.40
C LEU A 703 -1.49 -18.53 -21.21
N LEU A 704 -1.65 -19.84 -21.11
CA LEU A 704 -2.93 -20.50 -20.85
C LEU A 704 -2.74 -21.53 -19.74
N SER A 705 -2.69 -21.04 -18.51
CA SER A 705 -2.23 -21.80 -17.36
C SER A 705 -3.38 -22.53 -16.67
N SER A 706 -3.33 -23.87 -16.67
CA SER A 706 -4.31 -24.73 -15.99
C SER A 706 -4.08 -24.74 -14.49
N LEU A 707 -5.08 -24.31 -13.72
CA LEU A 707 -5.09 -24.22 -12.25
C LEU A 707 -6.00 -25.31 -11.66
N VAL A 708 -5.46 -26.10 -10.73
CA VAL A 708 -6.21 -27.19 -10.07
C VAL A 708 -7.16 -26.60 -9.02
N LEU A 709 -8.47 -26.68 -9.24
CA LEU A 709 -9.48 -26.04 -8.38
C LEU A 709 -9.84 -26.81 -7.11
N GLN A 710 -9.56 -28.10 -7.06
CA GLN A 710 -9.78 -28.96 -5.88
C GLN A 710 -8.56 -29.91 -5.71
N PRO A 711 -7.40 -29.36 -5.30
CA PRO A 711 -6.17 -30.12 -5.18
C PRO A 711 -6.27 -31.22 -4.11
N ARG A 712 -5.54 -32.31 -4.32
CA ARG A 712 -5.35 -33.41 -3.36
C ARG A 712 -4.09 -33.23 -2.52
N SER A 713 -3.10 -32.50 -3.03
CA SER A 713 -1.91 -32.08 -2.31
C SER A 713 -2.27 -31.17 -1.12
N SER A 714 -1.73 -31.47 0.07
CA SER A 714 -1.91 -30.66 1.28
C SER A 714 -0.58 -30.29 1.93
N GLY A 715 -0.39 -29.00 2.19
CA GLY A 715 0.75 -28.42 2.89
C GLY A 715 0.54 -28.23 4.39
N THR A 716 1.57 -27.69 5.05
CA THR A 716 1.55 -27.30 6.47
C THR A 716 2.25 -25.95 6.69
N VAL A 717 1.88 -25.29 7.78
CA VAL A 717 2.58 -24.12 8.34
C VAL A 717 3.02 -24.47 9.77
N ARG A 718 4.25 -24.08 10.11
CA ARG A 718 4.92 -24.33 11.39
C ARG A 718 5.68 -23.10 11.87
N LEU A 719 6.07 -23.08 13.13
CA LEU A 719 7.06 -22.11 13.61
C LEU A 719 8.45 -22.51 13.10
N ALA A 720 9.18 -21.56 12.51
CA ALA A 720 10.62 -21.70 12.23
C ALA A 720 11.50 -21.22 13.40
N SER A 721 10.92 -20.41 14.29
CA SER A 721 11.55 -19.82 15.47
C SER A 721 10.48 -19.43 16.49
N VAL A 722 10.86 -19.30 17.76
CA VAL A 722 10.04 -18.67 18.80
C VAL A 722 10.04 -17.13 18.70
N ASP A 723 10.95 -16.55 17.91
CA ASP A 723 10.93 -15.11 17.61
C ASP A 723 9.70 -14.78 16.72
N PRO A 724 8.74 -13.99 17.23
CA PRO A 724 7.49 -13.67 16.52
C PRO A 724 7.70 -12.75 15.31
N LEU A 725 8.91 -12.20 15.12
CA LEU A 725 9.28 -11.37 13.97
C LEU A 725 9.77 -12.18 12.78
N GLN A 726 10.24 -13.42 12.98
CA GLN A 726 10.62 -14.31 11.88
C GLN A 726 9.42 -14.71 11.01
N ALA A 727 9.71 -15.24 9.83
CA ALA A 727 8.71 -15.92 9.01
C ALA A 727 8.39 -17.32 9.60
N PRO A 728 7.17 -17.82 9.42
CA PRO A 728 6.84 -19.21 9.72
C PRO A 728 7.46 -20.14 8.67
N ALA A 729 7.72 -21.40 9.05
CA ALA A 729 8.10 -22.44 8.11
C ALA A 729 6.86 -22.87 7.31
N ILE A 730 6.87 -22.61 6.00
CA ILE A 730 5.74 -22.87 5.10
C ILE A 730 6.12 -24.00 4.15
N PHE A 731 5.39 -25.10 4.20
CA PHE A 731 5.56 -26.29 3.35
C PHE A 731 4.33 -26.42 2.44
N PRO A 732 4.35 -25.91 1.20
CA PRO A 732 3.14 -25.87 0.37
C PRO A 732 2.74 -27.23 -0.20
N ASN A 733 3.71 -28.13 -0.32
CA ASN A 733 3.56 -29.50 -0.82
C ASN A 733 2.83 -29.62 -2.17
N TYR A 734 2.86 -28.60 -3.04
CA TYR A 734 2.17 -28.66 -4.33
C TYR A 734 2.64 -29.87 -5.16
N LEU A 735 1.71 -30.47 -5.89
CA LEU A 735 1.94 -31.62 -6.77
C LEU A 735 2.56 -32.84 -6.06
N SER A 736 2.37 -32.96 -4.74
CA SER A 736 2.74 -34.15 -3.97
C SER A 736 1.79 -35.33 -4.20
N ASP A 737 0.61 -35.06 -4.77
CA ASP A 737 -0.31 -36.06 -5.29
C ASP A 737 -0.32 -36.03 -6.83
N GLU A 738 -0.07 -37.18 -7.47
CA GLU A 738 -0.08 -37.29 -8.94
C GLU A 738 -1.39 -36.85 -9.58
N ARG A 739 -2.52 -36.93 -8.87
CA ARG A 739 -3.84 -36.56 -9.41
C ARG A 739 -3.95 -35.07 -9.75
N ASP A 740 -3.16 -34.23 -9.06
CA ASP A 740 -3.06 -32.80 -9.35
C ASP A 740 -2.18 -32.55 -10.60
N VAL A 741 -1.12 -33.35 -10.79
CA VAL A 741 -0.30 -33.35 -12.01
C VAL A 741 -1.15 -33.80 -13.21
N ASP A 742 -1.97 -34.84 -13.04
CA ASP A 742 -2.90 -35.34 -14.04
C ASP A 742 -3.97 -34.31 -14.44
N GLU A 743 -4.45 -33.49 -13.51
CA GLU A 743 -5.39 -32.39 -13.81
C GLU A 743 -4.70 -31.29 -14.63
N ILE A 744 -3.46 -30.91 -14.29
CA ILE A 744 -2.66 -29.98 -15.10
C ILE A 744 -2.40 -30.55 -16.50
N VAL A 745 -2.04 -31.82 -16.63
CA VAL A 745 -1.76 -32.47 -17.93
C VAL A 745 -3.03 -32.60 -18.79
N ARG A 746 -4.20 -32.88 -18.20
CA ARG A 746 -5.48 -32.78 -18.93
C ARG A 746 -5.74 -31.36 -19.43
N GLY A 747 -5.47 -30.35 -18.61
CA GLY A 747 -5.56 -28.94 -19.02
C GLY A 747 -4.60 -28.59 -20.16
N ILE A 748 -3.36 -29.09 -20.13
CA ILE A 748 -2.38 -28.90 -21.22
C ILE A 748 -2.87 -29.55 -22.52
N ARG A 749 -3.48 -30.73 -22.48
CA ARG A 749 -4.03 -31.40 -23.68
C ARG A 749 -5.19 -30.61 -24.32
N ILE A 750 -6.01 -29.93 -23.52
CA ILE A 750 -7.01 -28.98 -24.03
C ILE A 750 -6.32 -27.79 -24.70
N THR A 751 -5.21 -27.29 -24.13
CA THR A 751 -4.38 -26.25 -24.77
C THR A 751 -3.71 -26.73 -26.07
N GLU A 752 -3.29 -28.00 -26.17
CA GLU A 752 -2.77 -28.60 -27.41
C GLU A 752 -3.85 -28.55 -28.51
N GLN A 753 -5.07 -29.03 -28.23
CA GLN A 753 -6.20 -28.92 -29.18
C GLN A 753 -6.57 -27.46 -29.48
N LEU A 754 -6.52 -26.56 -28.49
CA LEU A 754 -6.81 -25.14 -28.70
C LEU A 754 -5.85 -24.51 -29.71
N THR A 755 -4.55 -24.86 -29.66
CA THR A 755 -3.58 -24.39 -30.66
C THR A 755 -3.86 -24.90 -32.07
N GLU A 756 -4.54 -26.04 -32.21
CA GLU A 756 -4.93 -26.63 -33.49
C GLU A 756 -6.24 -26.03 -34.07
N THR A 757 -6.97 -25.20 -33.32
CA THR A 757 -8.20 -24.53 -33.81
C THR A 757 -7.91 -23.47 -34.89
N PRO A 758 -8.86 -23.16 -35.79
CA PRO A 758 -8.66 -22.14 -36.84
C PRO A 758 -8.23 -20.76 -36.30
N ALA A 759 -8.77 -20.34 -35.16
CA ALA A 759 -8.46 -19.04 -34.55
C ALA A 759 -7.00 -18.93 -34.07
N PHE A 760 -6.39 -20.05 -33.65
CA PHE A 760 -5.01 -20.12 -33.16
C PHE A 760 -4.02 -20.46 -34.29
N LYS A 761 -4.37 -21.36 -35.21
CA LYS A 761 -3.59 -21.61 -36.44
C LYS A 761 -3.40 -20.34 -37.28
N ALA A 762 -4.41 -19.47 -37.36
CA ALA A 762 -4.33 -18.18 -38.05
C ALA A 762 -3.29 -17.19 -37.48
N VAL A 763 -2.70 -17.47 -36.31
CA VAL A 763 -1.58 -16.69 -35.72
C VAL A 763 -0.33 -17.54 -35.46
N GLY A 764 -0.20 -18.70 -36.12
CA GLY A 764 0.95 -19.59 -35.97
C GLY A 764 1.16 -20.10 -34.53
N ALA A 765 0.07 -20.24 -33.77
CA ALA A 765 0.13 -20.61 -32.37
C ALA A 765 0.71 -22.01 -32.18
N SER A 766 1.60 -22.19 -31.21
CA SER A 766 2.11 -23.50 -30.80
C SER A 766 2.72 -23.47 -29.41
N LEU A 767 2.71 -24.59 -28.70
CA LEU A 767 3.23 -24.69 -27.34
C LEU A 767 4.77 -24.61 -27.28
N VAL A 768 5.29 -23.97 -26.23
CA VAL A 768 6.73 -23.83 -25.97
C VAL A 768 7.22 -24.99 -25.11
N ARG A 769 7.91 -25.94 -25.76
CA ARG A 769 8.74 -26.94 -25.06
C ARG A 769 10.09 -26.30 -24.71
N LEU A 770 10.42 -26.29 -23.42
CA LEU A 770 11.68 -25.84 -22.84
C LEU A 770 12.63 -27.03 -22.57
N GLU A 771 13.92 -26.74 -22.50
CA GLU A 771 14.94 -27.66 -22.01
C GLU A 771 14.98 -27.55 -20.47
N LEU A 772 14.59 -28.62 -19.78
CA LEU A 772 14.45 -28.65 -18.31
C LEU A 772 15.18 -29.87 -17.75
N GLU A 773 15.72 -29.75 -16.55
CA GLU A 773 16.47 -30.81 -15.86
C GLU A 773 15.60 -32.08 -15.72
N GLY A 774 16.06 -33.22 -16.23
CA GLY A 774 15.30 -34.48 -16.24
C GLY A 774 14.13 -34.56 -17.25
N CYS A 775 13.67 -33.44 -17.84
CA CYS A 775 12.58 -33.47 -18.82
C CYS A 775 13.11 -33.67 -20.25
N LEU A 776 12.87 -34.86 -20.81
CA LEU A 776 13.20 -35.18 -22.21
C LEU A 776 12.35 -34.34 -23.19
N SER A 777 12.83 -33.16 -23.58
CA SER A 777 12.12 -32.23 -24.48
C SER A 777 11.78 -32.83 -25.85
N SER A 778 12.68 -33.68 -26.35
CA SER A 778 12.56 -34.49 -27.58
C SER A 778 11.79 -35.81 -27.41
N SER A 779 11.22 -36.08 -26.23
CA SER A 779 10.41 -37.29 -25.99
C SER A 779 9.23 -37.40 -26.96
N GLN A 780 9.07 -38.58 -27.56
CA GLN A 780 7.87 -38.95 -28.32
C GLN A 780 6.64 -39.10 -27.41
N ASP A 781 6.85 -39.48 -26.15
CA ASP A 781 5.82 -39.35 -25.10
C ASP A 781 5.73 -37.89 -24.66
N SER A 782 4.70 -37.19 -25.17
CA SER A 782 4.38 -35.82 -24.78
C SER A 782 3.82 -35.73 -23.36
N ALA A 783 3.13 -36.77 -22.86
CA ALA A 783 2.55 -36.78 -21.53
C ALA A 783 3.64 -36.86 -20.44
N ALA A 784 4.63 -37.72 -20.60
CA ALA A 784 5.81 -37.76 -19.72
C ALA A 784 6.55 -36.42 -19.68
N TYR A 785 6.70 -35.76 -20.83
CA TYR A 785 7.29 -34.42 -20.89
C TYR A 785 6.45 -33.40 -20.11
N TRP A 786 5.13 -33.33 -20.33
CA TRP A 786 4.26 -32.37 -19.65
C TRP A 786 4.11 -32.64 -18.15
N ARG A 787 4.14 -33.90 -17.69
CA ARG A 787 4.24 -34.25 -16.26
C ARG A 787 5.50 -33.68 -15.63
N CYS A 788 6.63 -33.73 -16.33
CA CYS A 788 7.89 -33.15 -15.86
C CYS A 788 7.85 -31.61 -15.88
N TYR A 789 7.39 -31.00 -16.98
CA TYR A 789 7.21 -29.55 -17.13
C TYR A 789 6.36 -28.93 -16.01
N ALA A 790 5.24 -29.57 -15.65
CA ALA A 790 4.33 -29.10 -14.61
C ALA A 790 4.99 -28.95 -13.22
N ARG A 791 5.98 -29.80 -12.92
CA ARG A 791 6.79 -29.76 -11.69
C ARG A 791 7.86 -28.66 -11.73
N HIS A 792 8.39 -28.36 -12.91
CA HIS A 792 9.35 -27.26 -13.10
C HIS A 792 8.70 -25.88 -13.03
N LEU A 793 7.61 -25.67 -13.77
CA LEU A 793 6.93 -24.37 -13.89
C LEU A 793 5.67 -24.26 -13.01
N THR A 794 5.65 -24.97 -11.87
CA THR A 794 4.59 -24.81 -10.87
C THR A 794 4.59 -23.38 -10.32
N TYR A 795 3.42 -22.78 -10.15
CA TYR A 795 3.26 -21.44 -9.58
C TYR A 795 1.99 -21.38 -8.73
N SER A 796 2.04 -20.65 -7.60
CA SER A 796 0.90 -20.43 -6.72
C SER A 796 0.10 -19.22 -7.20
N THR A 797 -1.23 -19.30 -7.15
CA THR A 797 -2.09 -18.11 -7.30
C THR A 797 -2.39 -17.40 -5.98
N PHE A 798 -1.64 -17.76 -4.93
CA PHE A 798 -1.62 -17.13 -3.61
C PHE A 798 -2.97 -17.22 -2.87
N HIS A 799 -3.75 -18.27 -3.11
CA HIS A 799 -5.09 -18.47 -2.55
C HIS A 799 -5.12 -19.26 -1.23
N SER A 800 -3.97 -19.64 -0.65
CA SER A 800 -3.87 -20.59 0.48
C SER A 800 -4.92 -20.43 1.61
N VAL A 801 -5.58 -21.54 1.97
CA VAL A 801 -6.61 -21.67 3.01
C VAL A 801 -6.30 -22.81 4.00
N GLY A 802 -7.23 -23.12 4.92
CA GLY A 802 -7.29 -24.39 5.66
C GLY A 802 -6.55 -24.44 6.99
N THR A 803 -5.51 -23.64 7.19
CA THR A 803 -4.57 -23.69 8.33
C THR A 803 -5.16 -23.37 9.70
N SER A 804 -6.41 -22.93 9.78
CA SER A 804 -7.16 -22.70 11.03
C SER A 804 -8.65 -23.00 10.80
N ALA A 805 -8.95 -24.11 10.11
CA ALA A 805 -10.27 -24.40 9.56
C ALA A 805 -11.43 -24.48 10.58
N LEU A 806 -12.61 -24.02 10.14
CA LEU A 806 -13.91 -24.38 10.72
C LEU A 806 -14.05 -25.90 10.90
N GLY A 807 -14.73 -26.31 11.96
CA GLY A 807 -14.94 -27.72 12.31
C GLY A 807 -13.73 -28.40 12.96
N ARG A 808 -12.50 -27.89 12.76
CA ARG A 808 -11.25 -28.54 13.17
C ARG A 808 -10.46 -27.73 14.20
N VAL A 809 -10.17 -26.47 13.90
CA VAL A 809 -9.57 -25.49 14.83
C VAL A 809 -10.65 -24.58 15.42
N LEU A 810 -11.72 -24.31 14.68
CA LEU A 810 -12.81 -23.40 15.09
C LEU A 810 -14.16 -24.11 15.29
N ASP A 811 -15.05 -23.50 16.08
CA ASP A 811 -16.48 -23.80 16.11
C ASP A 811 -17.22 -23.23 14.88
N THR A 812 -18.53 -23.44 14.78
CA THR A 812 -19.37 -22.92 13.68
C THR A 812 -19.50 -21.39 13.67
N ARG A 813 -19.17 -20.71 14.78
CA ARG A 813 -19.21 -19.25 14.96
C ARG A 813 -17.81 -18.61 14.93
N LEU A 814 -16.82 -19.29 14.32
CA LEU A 814 -15.42 -18.86 14.13
C LEU A 814 -14.59 -18.75 15.42
N ARG A 815 -15.07 -19.26 16.56
CA ARG A 815 -14.36 -19.21 17.84
C ARG A 815 -13.28 -20.29 17.90
N VAL A 816 -12.13 -19.98 18.48
CA VAL A 816 -11.03 -20.94 18.66
C VAL A 816 -11.42 -21.98 19.72
N ARG A 817 -11.31 -23.26 19.38
CA ARG A 817 -11.67 -24.35 20.30
C ARG A 817 -10.76 -24.32 21.53
N GLY A 818 -11.35 -24.45 22.72
CA GLY A 818 -10.61 -24.44 23.99
C GLY A 818 -10.10 -23.06 24.46
N VAL A 819 -10.34 -21.97 23.72
CA VAL A 819 -9.93 -20.61 24.13
C VAL A 819 -11.10 -19.65 24.05
N ALA A 820 -11.54 -19.13 25.19
CA ALA A 820 -12.66 -18.19 25.25
C ALA A 820 -12.25 -16.81 24.70
N ARG A 821 -13.23 -16.11 24.10
CA ARG A 821 -13.09 -14.71 23.63
C ARG A 821 -12.04 -14.50 22.52
N LEU A 822 -11.66 -15.56 21.82
CA LEU A 822 -10.74 -15.57 20.67
C LEU A 822 -11.42 -16.13 19.42
N ARG A 823 -11.33 -15.43 18.28
CA ARG A 823 -11.81 -15.91 16.98
C ARG A 823 -10.74 -15.83 15.89
N VAL A 824 -10.92 -16.62 14.84
CA VAL A 824 -10.15 -16.51 13.59
C VAL A 824 -11.09 -16.20 12.44
N ALA A 825 -10.78 -15.14 11.69
CA ALA A 825 -11.53 -14.76 10.50
C ALA A 825 -10.57 -14.29 9.40
N ASP A 826 -10.06 -15.23 8.63
CA ASP A 826 -9.35 -14.99 7.36
C ASP A 826 -9.39 -16.27 6.49
N ALA A 827 -8.57 -16.32 5.44
CA ALA A 827 -8.46 -17.47 4.53
C ALA A 827 -8.17 -18.81 5.25
N GLY A 828 -7.45 -18.81 6.38
CA GLY A 828 -7.16 -20.01 7.16
C GLY A 828 -8.41 -20.68 7.75
N ALA A 829 -9.50 -19.94 7.96
CA ALA A 829 -10.76 -20.45 8.49
C ALA A 829 -11.56 -21.30 7.48
N LEU A 830 -11.35 -21.09 6.17
CA LEU A 830 -12.03 -21.86 5.12
C LEU A 830 -11.49 -23.31 5.10
N PRO A 831 -12.31 -24.36 5.32
CA PRO A 831 -11.81 -25.75 5.43
C PRO A 831 -11.25 -26.34 4.13
N ARG A 832 -11.75 -25.86 3.00
CA ARG A 832 -11.39 -26.24 1.63
C ARG A 832 -11.38 -24.98 0.76
N LEU A 833 -10.70 -25.07 -0.38
CA LEU A 833 -10.74 -24.03 -1.40
C LEU A 833 -12.16 -23.97 -2.03
N PRO A 834 -12.75 -22.78 -2.21
CA PRO A 834 -13.82 -22.60 -3.18
C PRO A 834 -13.23 -22.67 -4.59
N ARG A 835 -14.00 -23.13 -5.57
CA ARG A 835 -13.66 -23.10 -7.01
C ARG A 835 -13.65 -21.65 -7.49
N GLY A 836 -12.57 -20.91 -7.23
CA GLY A 836 -12.45 -19.49 -7.61
C GLY A 836 -11.49 -18.69 -6.73
N ASN A 837 -11.46 -17.38 -6.94
CA ASN A 837 -10.55 -16.49 -6.23
C ASN A 837 -11.00 -16.24 -4.79
N THR A 838 -10.21 -16.70 -3.80
CA THR A 838 -10.60 -16.71 -2.38
C THR A 838 -10.91 -15.34 -1.77
N ALA A 839 -10.54 -14.24 -2.43
CA ALA A 839 -10.87 -12.87 -1.99
C ALA A 839 -12.38 -12.67 -1.75
N ALA A 840 -13.25 -13.24 -2.57
CA ALA A 840 -14.69 -13.11 -2.39
C ALA A 840 -15.19 -13.83 -1.13
N ALA A 841 -14.91 -15.13 -1.02
CA ALA A 841 -15.32 -15.95 0.12
C ALA A 841 -14.78 -15.41 1.46
N VAL A 842 -13.56 -14.86 1.48
CA VAL A 842 -12.97 -14.29 2.70
C VAL A 842 -13.59 -12.94 3.08
N ILE A 843 -14.06 -12.13 2.12
CA ILE A 843 -14.84 -10.90 2.46
C ILE A 843 -16.23 -11.28 2.97
N ALA A 844 -16.90 -12.28 2.37
CA ALA A 844 -18.17 -12.80 2.88
C ALA A 844 -18.04 -13.33 4.32
N LEU A 845 -16.95 -14.06 4.61
CA LEU A 845 -16.61 -14.53 5.96
C LEU A 845 -16.39 -13.36 6.94
N GLY A 846 -15.78 -12.25 6.53
CA GLY A 846 -15.62 -11.05 7.35
C GLY A 846 -16.92 -10.28 7.62
N GLU A 847 -17.79 -10.16 6.62
CA GLU A 847 -19.16 -9.64 6.78
C GLU A 847 -20.00 -10.50 7.74
N ARG A 848 -19.79 -11.82 7.71
CA ARG A 848 -20.48 -12.77 8.59
C ARG A 848 -19.96 -12.77 10.02
N LEU A 849 -18.64 -12.68 10.21
CA LEU A 849 -18.03 -12.54 11.53
C LEU A 849 -18.63 -11.35 12.28
N ALA A 850 -18.85 -10.23 11.59
CA ALA A 850 -19.43 -9.03 12.19
C ALA A 850 -20.82 -9.30 12.78
N ASP A 851 -21.67 -10.05 12.07
CA ASP A 851 -23.00 -10.38 12.56
C ASP A 851 -22.93 -11.35 13.75
N PHE A 852 -22.10 -12.40 13.71
CA PHE A 852 -21.87 -13.29 14.86
C PHE A 852 -21.40 -12.55 16.13
N LEU A 853 -20.48 -11.57 15.97
CA LEU A 853 -19.98 -10.76 17.08
C LEU A 853 -21.03 -9.78 17.62
N LEU A 854 -21.93 -9.27 16.78
CA LEU A 854 -23.03 -8.41 17.20
C LEU A 854 -24.15 -9.21 17.87
N GLU A 855 -24.53 -10.37 17.32
CA GLU A 855 -25.47 -11.33 17.91
C GLU A 855 -25.05 -11.75 19.32
N ASP A 856 -23.79 -12.20 19.48
CA ASP A 856 -23.25 -12.70 20.75
C ASP A 856 -23.10 -11.61 21.84
N ASN A 857 -23.46 -10.36 21.54
CA ASN A 857 -23.28 -9.18 22.40
C ASN A 857 -24.55 -8.31 22.53
N ILE A 858 -25.73 -8.87 22.21
CA ILE A 858 -27.06 -8.31 22.49
C ILE A 858 -27.57 -8.68 23.91
N ASN A 859 -26.96 -9.70 24.53
CA ASN A 859 -27.10 -10.05 25.95
C ASN A 859 -25.88 -9.58 26.76
#